data_AF-A0A2P4EZE1-F1
#
_entry.id   AF-A0A2P4EZE1-F1
#
_cell.length_a   1.000
_cell.length_b   1.000
_cell.length_c   1.000
_cell.angle_alpha   90.00
_cell.angle_beta   90.00
_cell.angle_gamma   90.00
#
_symmetry.space_group_name_H-M   'P 1'
#
loop_
_entity.id
_entity.type
_entity.pdbx_description
1 polymer ?
#
loop_
_entity_poly.entity_id
_entity_poly.type
_entity_poly.pdbx_seq_one_letter_code
_entity_poly.pdbx_strand_id
1 'polypeptide(L)'
;MAISRLRKPARVAALGVGLTPLFLALTGCLGGGGGGSDGDATRTGVFVDSPVAGLDYEGSKTPAGQTDAEGGFRYQADETIRFFIGDLALGAAVGAPELTPLSVVSGAESATDQRVTNLLILLQSIDADGNLNNGIQITHEIRQEVSFNAGNIDFDQPSADFRASLTAMLERLDDVGAFTDTDPRARAVVDAADALAHFQRSTGARVEVETTGGTLRGFEANASTWQFLGVPYAKPPLGELRWRPPQPAEPWEGVREATSWADQSAQDYTLERVNEGGMSEDSLYLNITAPKDADNLPVMVWFHGGSFAILSANSPQYNNPNGLVTKGVVQVSVNHRLGPFGYIAHPLLSAESGYGASGNYGQMDLVMALEWIRDNIAAFGGDPGNVTIFGQSGGGGKVYSLMNSPQAVGLFHKAIVQSGVAPLETDSSPADSLAVSEAIGEALFERVGVSTLEQARALPWTAFAKADLDNDIPRQTYRPNSDNYYLPNTYYDNVQQGMPSDVPLMAGVTNGDYTTIRGALPIWLQQRSADYQSNQYIYRFSRVPPGWDDLGLSSCHGCELPYLFNYPAGMVQNYLLGLVLTDAYTRPQIGDLNNNGVTGTQGDAADIYASMRWGAQDMAMADLLMTQWSNFARTGDPSTETLAWTPYSLANDALMEHGNDGVAAMTTGVAETP
;
A
#
# COMPACT_ATOMS: atom_id res chain seq x y z
N MET A 1 31.46 -52.95 -29.00
CA MET A 1 30.64 -54.18 -28.94
C MET A 1 29.21 -53.79 -29.26
N ALA A 2 28.65 -54.44 -30.28
CA ALA A 2 27.39 -54.04 -30.93
C ALA A 2 26.16 -54.79 -30.40
N ILE A 3 24.97 -54.30 -30.84
CA ILE A 3 23.66 -54.96 -31.02
C ILE A 3 22.66 -54.76 -29.86
N SER A 4 21.37 -54.37 -30.04
CA SER A 4 20.57 -53.86 -31.17
C SER A 4 19.13 -53.59 -30.70
N ARG A 5 18.33 -52.95 -31.58
CA ARG A 5 16.84 -52.97 -31.70
C ARG A 5 16.08 -52.03 -30.75
N LEU A 6 15.01 -51.32 -31.14
CA LEU A 6 14.21 -51.25 -32.38
C LEU A 6 13.44 -49.91 -32.39
N ARG A 7 13.22 -49.32 -33.58
CA ARG A 7 12.43 -48.10 -33.84
C ARG A 7 11.06 -48.44 -34.44
N LYS A 8 10.12 -47.49 -34.24
CA LYS A 8 8.85 -47.16 -34.95
C LYS A 8 7.55 -47.76 -34.35
N PRO A 9 6.37 -47.18 -34.67
CA PRO A 9 5.98 -45.76 -34.60
C PRO A 9 4.57 -45.56 -33.97
N ALA A 10 4.25 -44.39 -33.42
CA ALA A 10 2.87 -43.99 -33.11
C ALA A 10 2.54 -42.73 -33.93
N ARG A 11 1.94 -42.93 -35.11
CA ARG A 11 0.55 -42.54 -35.45
C ARG A 11 0.23 -41.07 -35.14
N VAL A 12 0.43 -40.26 -36.17
CA VAL A 12 -0.26 -39.00 -36.43
C VAL A 12 -1.76 -39.27 -36.50
N ALA A 13 -2.53 -38.61 -35.64
CA ALA A 13 -3.97 -38.43 -35.81
C ALA A 13 -4.22 -36.93 -35.94
N ALA A 14 -4.62 -36.54 -37.14
CA ALA A 14 -5.22 -35.25 -37.42
C ALA A 14 -6.70 -35.29 -37.00
N LEU A 15 -7.11 -34.36 -36.14
CA LEU A 15 -8.47 -33.86 -35.97
C LEU A 15 -8.27 -32.41 -35.51
N GLY A 16 -8.47 -31.42 -36.37
CA GLY A 16 -9.80 -30.91 -36.65
C GLY A 16 -10.01 -29.68 -35.77
N VAL A 17 -9.53 -28.53 -36.25
CA VAL A 17 -9.74 -27.22 -35.61
C VAL A 17 -11.23 -26.92 -35.62
N GLY A 18 -11.84 -26.93 -34.44
CA GLY A 18 -13.16 -26.39 -34.18
C GLY A 18 -13.04 -25.19 -33.25
N LEU A 19 -13.03 -23.99 -33.83
CA LEU A 19 -13.30 -22.74 -33.11
C LEU A 19 -14.68 -22.87 -32.46
N THR A 20 -14.73 -22.86 -31.13
CA THR A 20 -15.99 -22.75 -30.38
C THR A 20 -15.96 -21.43 -29.62
N PRO A 21 -16.79 -20.44 -29.98
CA PRO A 21 -16.90 -19.20 -29.21
C PRO A 21 -17.74 -19.50 -27.96
N LEU A 22 -17.20 -19.20 -26.78
CA LEU A 22 -17.94 -19.22 -25.52
C LEU A 22 -18.81 -17.94 -25.49
N PHE A 23 -20.00 -18.01 -26.07
CA PHE A 23 -21.02 -16.97 -25.93
C PHE A 23 -21.71 -17.13 -24.57
N LEU A 24 -21.74 -16.03 -23.80
CA LEU A 24 -22.61 -15.84 -22.65
C LEU A 24 -24.06 -16.21 -23.02
N ALA A 25 -24.68 -17.08 -22.23
CA ALA A 25 -26.10 -17.36 -22.32
C ALA A 25 -26.90 -16.21 -21.69
N LEU A 26 -27.17 -15.17 -22.48
CA LEU A 26 -28.34 -14.32 -22.30
C LEU A 26 -29.56 -15.06 -22.84
N THR A 27 -30.28 -15.78 -22.00
CA THR A 27 -31.58 -16.37 -22.37
C THR A 27 -32.65 -15.29 -22.39
N GLY A 28 -32.81 -14.65 -23.55
CA GLY A 28 -34.05 -13.99 -23.94
C GLY A 28 -34.95 -14.97 -24.68
N CYS A 29 -36.11 -15.32 -24.10
CA CYS A 29 -37.17 -16.05 -24.79
C CYS A 29 -38.30 -15.08 -25.16
N LEU A 30 -38.57 -14.96 -26.46
CA LEU A 30 -39.82 -14.41 -27.00
C LEU A 30 -40.69 -15.55 -27.53
N GLY A 31 -41.91 -15.64 -27.03
CA GLY A 31 -43.07 -16.09 -27.81
C GLY A 31 -43.71 -17.43 -27.41
N GLY A 32 -44.69 -17.36 -26.48
CA GLY A 32 -45.65 -18.44 -26.25
C GLY A 32 -46.71 -18.02 -25.23
N GLY A 33 -47.82 -17.46 -25.70
CA GLY A 33 -48.91 -16.96 -24.85
C GLY A 33 -49.54 -18.04 -23.97
N GLY A 34 -49.46 -17.83 -22.67
CA GLY A 34 -50.23 -18.50 -21.64
C GLY A 34 -50.19 -17.60 -20.40
N GLY A 35 -51.33 -17.00 -20.03
CA GLY A 35 -51.43 -16.15 -18.84
C GLY A 35 -51.20 -16.98 -17.58
N GLY A 36 -49.98 -16.94 -17.07
CA GLY A 36 -49.57 -17.44 -15.75
C GLY A 36 -48.95 -16.28 -14.99
N SER A 37 -49.35 -16.11 -13.73
CA SER A 37 -48.88 -15.05 -12.84
C SER A 37 -47.40 -15.25 -12.47
N ASP A 38 -46.50 -14.46 -13.07
CA ASP A 38 -45.06 -14.36 -12.71
C ASP A 38 -44.80 -13.71 -11.32
N GLY A 39 -45.83 -13.56 -10.49
CA GLY A 39 -45.79 -12.82 -9.22
C GLY A 39 -45.24 -13.57 -8.00
N ASP A 40 -44.74 -14.81 -8.17
CA ASP A 40 -44.31 -15.70 -7.07
C ASP A 40 -42.90 -16.30 -7.25
N ALA A 41 -42.15 -15.91 -8.29
CA ALA A 41 -40.79 -16.40 -8.49
C ALA A 41 -39.82 -15.74 -7.49
N THR A 42 -39.29 -16.54 -6.55
CA THR A 42 -38.26 -16.10 -5.62
C THR A 42 -37.01 -15.65 -6.38
N ARG A 43 -36.55 -14.43 -6.10
CA ARG A 43 -35.34 -13.81 -6.64
C ARG A 43 -34.27 -13.71 -5.56
N THR A 44 -33.03 -13.49 -5.98
CA THR A 44 -31.89 -13.21 -5.09
C THR A 44 -31.33 -11.83 -5.38
N GLY A 45 -30.87 -11.16 -4.33
CA GLY A 45 -30.14 -9.89 -4.40
C GLY A 45 -29.00 -9.89 -3.39
N VAL A 46 -28.17 -8.87 -3.42
CA VAL A 46 -27.05 -8.69 -2.49
C VAL A 46 -27.18 -7.37 -1.75
N PHE A 47 -26.92 -7.36 -0.44
CA PHE A 47 -26.81 -6.14 0.35
C PHE A 47 -25.34 -5.69 0.42
N VAL A 48 -25.03 -4.52 -0.13
CA VAL A 48 -23.66 -4.03 -0.34
C VAL A 48 -23.42 -2.68 0.36
N ASP A 49 -22.50 -2.68 1.31
CA ASP A 49 -21.50 -1.63 1.52
C ASP A 49 -20.16 -2.21 1.08
N SER A 50 -19.66 -3.21 1.80
CA SER A 50 -19.14 -4.45 1.19
C SER A 50 -20.23 -5.52 1.29
N PRO A 51 -20.11 -6.72 0.69
CA PRO A 51 -21.04 -7.81 1.00
C PRO A 51 -21.26 -7.94 2.52
N VAL A 52 -22.49 -7.71 3.00
CA VAL A 52 -22.79 -7.72 4.44
C VAL A 52 -23.38 -9.06 4.83
N ALA A 53 -22.60 -9.88 5.53
CA ALA A 53 -23.01 -11.19 6.02
C ALA A 53 -23.69 -11.11 7.38
N GLY A 54 -24.75 -11.92 7.57
CA GLY A 54 -25.47 -11.96 8.83
C GLY A 54 -26.37 -10.74 9.06
N LEU A 55 -26.89 -10.09 8.04
CA LEU A 55 -27.93 -9.08 8.22
C LEU A 55 -29.32 -9.74 8.24
N ASP A 56 -30.15 -9.45 9.24
CA ASP A 56 -31.51 -10.01 9.30
C ASP A 56 -32.39 -9.31 8.24
N TYR A 57 -33.19 -10.07 7.51
CA TYR A 57 -34.11 -9.52 6.51
C TYR A 57 -35.47 -10.24 6.50
N GLU A 58 -36.54 -9.51 6.18
CA GLU A 58 -37.87 -10.09 5.99
C GLU A 58 -38.76 -9.27 5.04
N GLY A 59 -39.72 -9.94 4.40
CA GLY A 59 -40.74 -9.33 3.57
C GLY A 59 -42.17 -9.74 3.99
N SER A 60 -43.17 -9.22 3.29
CA SER A 60 -44.58 -9.63 3.44
C SER A 60 -44.89 -11.08 3.03
N LYS A 61 -44.11 -11.63 2.10
CA LYS A 61 -44.14 -12.95 1.47
C LYS A 61 -42.81 -13.67 1.65
N THR A 62 -41.70 -12.92 1.67
CA THR A 62 -40.37 -13.45 1.93
C THR A 62 -40.22 -13.78 3.42
N PRO A 63 -39.96 -15.05 3.79
CA PRO A 63 -39.72 -15.43 5.18
C PRO A 63 -38.49 -14.72 5.76
N ALA A 64 -38.51 -14.51 7.08
CA ALA A 64 -37.33 -14.01 7.79
C ALA A 64 -36.11 -14.89 7.54
N GLY A 65 -34.97 -14.26 7.30
CA GLY A 65 -33.69 -14.90 7.04
C GLY A 65 -32.52 -14.00 7.37
N GLN A 66 -31.32 -14.48 7.11
CA GLN A 66 -30.07 -13.74 7.24
C GLN A 66 -29.32 -13.75 5.92
N THR A 67 -28.63 -12.66 5.60
CA THR A 67 -27.75 -12.62 4.44
C THR A 67 -26.61 -13.64 4.57
N ASP A 68 -26.24 -14.27 3.46
CA ASP A 68 -25.10 -15.19 3.39
C ASP A 68 -23.74 -14.45 3.39
N ALA A 69 -22.64 -15.20 3.25
CA ALA A 69 -21.27 -14.65 3.29
C ALA A 69 -21.02 -13.62 2.18
N GLU A 70 -21.71 -13.76 1.06
CA GLU A 70 -21.66 -12.86 -0.09
C GLU A 70 -22.71 -11.75 0.00
N GLY A 71 -23.37 -11.57 1.14
CA GLY A 71 -24.41 -10.56 1.37
C GLY A 71 -25.75 -10.88 0.71
N GLY A 72 -25.93 -12.10 0.21
CA GLY A 72 -27.07 -12.58 -0.54
C GLY A 72 -28.34 -12.70 0.30
N PHE A 73 -29.46 -12.15 -0.19
CA PHE A 73 -30.79 -12.29 0.37
C PHE A 73 -31.80 -12.73 -0.69
N ARG A 74 -32.96 -13.22 -0.25
CA ARG A 74 -34.08 -13.61 -1.12
C ARG A 74 -35.19 -12.57 -1.09
N TYR A 75 -35.91 -12.39 -2.20
CA TYR A 75 -37.08 -11.50 -2.26
C TYR A 75 -38.08 -11.95 -3.33
N GLN A 76 -39.32 -11.45 -3.25
CA GLN A 76 -40.33 -11.60 -4.30
C GLN A 76 -40.45 -10.33 -5.14
N ALA A 77 -40.94 -10.43 -6.37
CA ALA A 77 -41.13 -9.28 -7.24
C ALA A 77 -42.01 -8.19 -6.58
N ASP A 78 -41.58 -6.93 -6.69
CA ASP A 78 -42.27 -5.74 -6.18
C ASP A 78 -42.55 -5.73 -4.66
N GLU A 79 -41.88 -6.61 -3.92
CA GLU A 79 -41.99 -6.70 -2.47
C GLU A 79 -41.01 -5.74 -1.78
N THR A 80 -41.44 -5.10 -0.69
CA THR A 80 -40.54 -4.39 0.22
C THR A 80 -39.86 -5.36 1.18
N ILE A 81 -38.54 -5.33 1.21
CA ILE A 81 -37.68 -6.04 2.17
C ILE A 81 -37.21 -5.06 3.24
N ARG A 82 -37.36 -5.46 4.50
CA ARG A 82 -36.88 -4.74 5.66
C ARG A 82 -35.62 -5.41 6.19
N PHE A 83 -34.64 -4.62 6.63
CA PHE A 83 -33.35 -5.10 7.14
C PHE A 83 -33.12 -4.67 8.59
N PHE A 84 -32.51 -5.55 9.38
CA PHE A 84 -32.31 -5.39 10.82
C PHE A 84 -30.99 -6.03 11.28
N ILE A 85 -30.51 -5.59 12.44
CA ILE A 85 -29.50 -6.31 13.23
C ILE A 85 -30.13 -6.61 14.59
N GLY A 86 -30.65 -7.83 14.75
CA GLY A 86 -31.49 -8.15 15.91
C GLY A 86 -32.71 -7.22 15.96
N ASP A 87 -32.88 -6.51 17.07
CA ASP A 87 -33.98 -5.56 17.28
C ASP A 87 -33.76 -4.18 16.62
N LEU A 88 -32.56 -3.89 16.10
CA LEU A 88 -32.25 -2.61 15.45
C LEU A 88 -32.73 -2.61 13.99
N ALA A 89 -33.71 -1.79 13.65
CA ALA A 89 -34.13 -1.58 12.26
C ALA A 89 -33.15 -0.67 11.51
N LEU A 90 -32.70 -1.10 10.33
CA LEU A 90 -31.80 -0.31 9.48
C LEU A 90 -32.55 0.45 8.38
N GLY A 91 -33.66 -0.11 7.89
CA GLY A 91 -34.43 0.47 6.80
C GLY A 91 -35.17 -0.55 5.96
N ALA A 92 -35.73 -0.10 4.85
CA ALA A 92 -36.48 -0.94 3.92
C ALA A 92 -36.42 -0.41 2.49
N ALA A 93 -36.40 -1.31 1.53
CA ALA A 93 -36.45 -0.98 0.11
C ALA A 93 -37.26 -2.01 -0.68
N VAL A 94 -37.72 -1.64 -1.87
CA VAL A 94 -38.27 -2.63 -2.83
C VAL A 94 -37.13 -3.57 -3.23
N GLY A 95 -37.38 -4.88 -3.18
CA GLY A 95 -36.38 -5.89 -3.49
C GLY A 95 -35.78 -5.71 -4.89
N ALA A 96 -34.46 -5.72 -4.94
CA ALA A 96 -33.66 -5.51 -6.15
C ALA A 96 -32.45 -6.45 -6.17
N PRO A 97 -31.80 -6.65 -7.33
CA PRO A 97 -30.56 -7.44 -7.42
C PRO A 97 -29.44 -6.91 -6.52
N GLU A 98 -29.42 -5.60 -6.27
CA GLU A 98 -28.50 -4.93 -5.37
C GLU A 98 -29.27 -3.95 -4.50
N LEU A 99 -29.07 -4.04 -3.20
CA LEU A 99 -29.51 -3.06 -2.22
C LEU A 99 -28.29 -2.59 -1.41
N THR A 100 -28.34 -1.36 -0.95
CA THR A 100 -27.27 -0.70 -0.20
C THR A 100 -27.84 0.04 1.00
N PRO A 101 -27.00 0.47 1.96
CA PRO A 101 -27.39 1.42 3.01
C PRO A 101 -28.14 2.64 2.48
N LEU A 102 -27.72 3.20 1.33
CA LEU A 102 -28.44 4.30 0.68
C LEU A 102 -29.85 3.91 0.25
N SER A 103 -30.02 2.73 -0.36
CA SER A 103 -31.32 2.30 -0.89
C SER A 103 -32.39 2.06 0.19
N VAL A 104 -31.98 1.67 1.40
CA VAL A 104 -32.90 1.28 2.48
C VAL A 104 -33.28 2.44 3.40
N VAL A 105 -32.53 3.54 3.35
CA VAL A 105 -32.84 4.76 4.11
C VAL A 105 -33.88 5.58 3.34
N SER A 106 -35.10 5.60 3.87
CA SER A 106 -36.22 6.28 3.22
C SER A 106 -35.94 7.77 2.97
N GLY A 107 -36.06 8.19 1.70
CA GLY A 107 -35.94 9.57 1.26
C GLY A 107 -34.50 10.08 1.11
N ALA A 108 -33.49 9.24 1.32
CA ALA A 108 -32.10 9.62 1.05
C ALA A 108 -31.82 9.62 -0.46
N GLU A 109 -31.21 10.70 -0.95
CA GLU A 109 -30.83 10.85 -2.37
C GLU A 109 -29.32 10.66 -2.60
N SER A 110 -28.53 10.64 -1.53
CA SER A 110 -27.07 10.58 -1.56
C SER A 110 -26.53 9.87 -0.32
N ALA A 111 -25.36 9.23 -0.44
CA ALA A 111 -24.63 8.64 0.67
C ALA A 111 -24.19 9.68 1.72
N THR A 112 -24.15 10.97 1.34
CA THR A 112 -23.90 12.09 2.26
C THR A 112 -25.12 12.46 3.10
N ASP A 113 -26.27 11.81 2.92
CA ASP A 113 -27.36 11.88 3.91
C ASP A 113 -26.82 11.35 5.24
N GLN A 114 -27.00 12.13 6.30
CA GLN A 114 -26.45 11.83 7.62
C GLN A 114 -26.88 10.44 8.13
N ARG A 115 -28.11 10.02 7.86
CA ARG A 115 -28.63 8.72 8.30
C ARG A 115 -27.94 7.57 7.56
N VAL A 116 -27.69 7.76 6.27
CA VAL A 116 -26.91 6.80 5.46
C VAL A 116 -25.47 6.75 5.97
N THR A 117 -24.84 7.90 6.20
CA THR A 117 -23.48 7.97 6.75
C THR A 117 -23.37 7.28 8.12
N ASN A 118 -24.33 7.49 9.02
CA ASN A 118 -24.36 6.84 10.33
C ASN A 118 -24.57 5.32 10.20
N LEU A 119 -25.40 4.87 9.25
CA LEU A 119 -25.55 3.45 8.95
C LEU A 119 -24.24 2.81 8.45
N LEU A 120 -23.51 3.49 7.57
CA LEU A 120 -22.19 3.06 7.10
C LEU A 120 -21.18 2.98 8.24
N ILE A 121 -21.12 4.02 9.08
CA ILE A 121 -20.26 4.04 10.28
C ILE A 121 -20.54 2.82 11.16
N LEU A 122 -21.82 2.51 11.43
CA LEU A 122 -22.19 1.35 12.25
C LEU A 122 -21.69 0.06 11.62
N LEU A 123 -22.06 -0.22 10.36
CA LEU A 123 -21.76 -1.48 9.70
C LEU A 123 -20.25 -1.75 9.62
N GLN A 124 -19.46 -0.73 9.25
CA GLN A 124 -18.01 -0.88 9.14
C GLN A 124 -17.31 -0.95 10.50
N SER A 125 -17.86 -0.31 11.55
CA SER A 125 -17.27 -0.35 12.90
C SER A 125 -17.49 -1.68 13.62
N ILE A 126 -18.54 -2.42 13.25
CA ILE A 126 -18.89 -3.71 13.89
C ILE A 126 -18.43 -4.92 13.08
N ASP A 127 -17.66 -4.71 12.01
CA ASP A 127 -17.11 -5.81 11.22
C ASP A 127 -16.18 -6.67 12.07
N ALA A 128 -16.43 -7.99 12.10
CA ALA A 128 -15.81 -8.90 13.06
C ALA A 128 -14.29 -8.96 12.95
N ASP A 129 -13.72 -8.92 11.76
CA ASP A 129 -12.27 -8.97 11.55
C ASP A 129 -11.68 -7.64 11.06
N GLY A 130 -12.52 -6.60 10.91
CA GLY A 130 -12.13 -5.29 10.41
C GLY A 130 -11.63 -5.28 8.96
N ASN A 131 -11.75 -6.38 8.23
CA ASN A 131 -11.25 -6.53 6.88
C ASN A 131 -12.38 -6.37 5.85
N LEU A 132 -12.74 -5.13 5.55
CA LEU A 132 -13.80 -4.83 4.57
C LEU A 132 -13.58 -5.44 3.17
N ASN A 133 -12.36 -5.91 2.86
CA ASN A 133 -12.04 -6.58 1.59
C ASN A 133 -12.54 -8.04 1.52
N ASN A 134 -12.99 -8.64 2.63
CA ASN A 134 -13.62 -9.96 2.65
C ASN A 134 -15.12 -9.93 2.99
N GLY A 135 -15.74 -8.74 3.00
CA GLY A 135 -17.12 -8.53 3.41
C GLY A 135 -17.25 -8.05 4.85
N ILE A 136 -18.40 -7.48 5.21
CA ILE A 136 -18.70 -7.12 6.60
C ILE A 136 -19.34 -8.33 7.28
N GLN A 137 -18.76 -8.79 8.38
CA GLN A 137 -19.17 -10.01 9.07
C GLN A 137 -19.88 -9.70 10.39
N ILE A 138 -21.20 -9.83 10.42
CA ILE A 138 -22.00 -9.64 11.64
C ILE A 138 -22.21 -10.98 12.35
N THR A 139 -21.34 -11.27 13.32
CA THR A 139 -21.40 -12.50 14.11
C THR A 139 -22.65 -12.53 15.02
N HIS A 140 -22.89 -13.67 15.66
CA HIS A 140 -23.99 -13.81 16.60
C HIS A 140 -23.82 -12.87 17.81
N GLU A 141 -22.60 -12.79 18.34
CA GLU A 141 -22.21 -11.96 19.47
C GLU A 141 -22.38 -10.48 19.15
N ILE A 142 -21.88 -10.04 17.98
CA ILE A 142 -22.06 -8.66 17.49
C ILE A 142 -23.55 -8.32 17.39
N ARG A 143 -24.34 -9.20 16.77
CA ARG A 143 -25.79 -9.00 16.62
C ARG A 143 -26.48 -8.85 17.97
N GLN A 144 -26.17 -9.71 18.95
CA GLN A 144 -26.79 -9.64 20.27
C GLN A 144 -26.51 -8.31 20.97
N GLU A 145 -25.27 -7.83 20.91
CA GLU A 145 -24.90 -6.56 21.53
C GLU A 145 -25.54 -5.38 20.82
N VAL A 146 -25.57 -5.37 19.48
CA VAL A 146 -26.29 -4.33 18.71
C VAL A 146 -27.79 -4.35 19.04
N SER A 147 -28.40 -5.53 19.13
CA SER A 147 -29.81 -5.70 19.53
C SER A 147 -30.07 -5.14 20.93
N PHE A 148 -29.19 -5.43 21.88
CA PHE A 148 -29.30 -4.93 23.25
C PHE A 148 -29.24 -3.39 23.31
N ASN A 149 -28.47 -2.77 22.41
CA ASN A 149 -28.32 -1.32 22.32
C ASN A 149 -29.26 -0.65 21.31
N ALA A 150 -30.17 -1.38 20.67
CA ALA A 150 -30.99 -0.87 19.58
C ALA A 150 -31.74 0.43 19.92
N GLY A 151 -32.24 0.55 21.17
CA GLY A 151 -32.94 1.75 21.64
C GLY A 151 -32.05 2.99 21.86
N ASN A 152 -30.73 2.83 21.85
CA ASN A 152 -29.73 3.90 22.03
C ASN A 152 -29.03 4.29 20.72
N ILE A 153 -29.24 3.54 19.64
CA ILE A 153 -28.65 3.81 18.32
C ILE A 153 -29.62 4.70 17.53
N ASP A 154 -29.31 5.99 17.45
CA ASP A 154 -30.09 7.00 16.73
C ASP A 154 -29.37 7.43 15.45
N PHE A 155 -29.87 7.03 14.28
CA PHE A 155 -29.28 7.42 13.00
C PHE A 155 -29.56 8.88 12.60
N ASP A 156 -30.52 9.55 13.24
CA ASP A 156 -30.92 10.93 12.92
C ASP A 156 -30.06 11.99 13.62
N GLN A 157 -29.15 11.59 14.52
CA GLN A 157 -28.23 12.51 15.21
C GLN A 157 -26.98 12.84 14.36
N PRO A 158 -26.33 14.00 14.58
CA PRO A 158 -25.11 14.38 13.87
C PRO A 158 -24.04 13.29 13.94
N SER A 159 -23.31 13.04 12.85
CA SER A 159 -22.36 11.91 12.79
C SER A 159 -21.26 11.93 13.85
N ALA A 160 -20.86 13.10 14.33
CA ALA A 160 -19.93 13.20 15.46
C ALA A 160 -20.53 12.66 16.76
N ASP A 161 -21.80 13.00 17.05
CA ASP A 161 -22.52 12.53 18.22
C ASP A 161 -22.85 11.03 18.09
N PHE A 162 -23.20 10.59 16.88
CA PHE A 162 -23.42 9.18 16.56
C PHE A 162 -22.19 8.33 16.88
N ARG A 163 -21.02 8.74 16.39
CA ARG A 163 -19.76 8.02 16.67
C ARG A 163 -19.47 7.95 18.15
N ALA A 164 -19.61 9.07 18.87
CA ALA A 164 -19.42 9.09 20.32
C ALA A 164 -20.39 8.17 21.07
N SER A 165 -21.62 8.01 20.56
CA SER A 165 -22.62 7.11 21.15
C SER A 165 -22.29 5.62 20.99
N LEU A 166 -21.51 5.24 19.96
CA LEU A 166 -21.14 3.85 19.70
C LEU A 166 -19.96 3.34 20.54
N THR A 167 -19.11 4.23 21.07
CA THR A 167 -17.86 3.86 21.77
C THR A 167 -18.09 2.81 22.86
N ALA A 168 -19.06 3.03 23.76
CA ALA A 168 -19.30 2.11 24.87
C ALA A 168 -19.83 0.74 24.42
N MET A 169 -20.47 0.65 23.24
CA MET A 169 -20.90 -0.63 22.68
C MET A 169 -19.71 -1.40 22.10
N LEU A 170 -18.82 -0.71 21.37
CA LEU A 170 -17.60 -1.31 20.83
C LEU A 170 -16.66 -1.80 21.95
N GLU A 171 -16.50 -1.01 23.03
CA GLU A 171 -15.73 -1.45 24.21
C GLU A 171 -16.27 -2.75 24.82
N ARG A 172 -17.60 -2.92 24.86
CA ARG A 172 -18.19 -4.18 25.35
C ARG A 172 -18.01 -5.33 24.38
N LEU A 173 -18.04 -5.08 23.07
CA LEU A 173 -17.73 -6.08 22.05
C LEU A 173 -16.28 -6.57 22.16
N ASP A 174 -15.34 -5.64 22.40
CA ASP A 174 -13.94 -5.97 22.70
C ASP A 174 -13.83 -6.82 23.97
N ASP A 175 -14.47 -6.40 25.06
CA ASP A 175 -14.40 -7.09 26.37
C ASP A 175 -14.89 -8.54 26.32
N VAL A 176 -15.85 -8.85 25.45
CA VAL A 176 -16.36 -10.22 25.26
C VAL A 176 -15.63 -11.00 24.16
N GLY A 177 -14.64 -10.39 23.50
CA GLY A 177 -13.86 -11.01 22.42
C GLY A 177 -14.69 -11.24 21.15
N ALA A 178 -15.61 -10.34 20.83
CA ALA A 178 -16.44 -10.44 19.63
C ALA A 178 -15.69 -10.15 18.33
N PHE A 179 -14.60 -9.38 18.41
CA PHE A 179 -13.72 -9.10 17.28
C PHE A 179 -12.60 -10.14 17.16
N THR A 180 -12.23 -10.41 15.91
CA THR A 180 -11.27 -11.42 15.47
C THR A 180 -10.11 -10.82 14.68
N ASP A 181 -10.06 -9.49 14.59
CA ASP A 181 -8.94 -8.78 13.99
C ASP A 181 -7.64 -9.02 14.78
N THR A 182 -6.51 -8.68 14.16
CA THR A 182 -5.19 -9.02 14.67
C THR A 182 -4.52 -7.87 15.41
N ASP A 183 -5.23 -6.75 15.60
CA ASP A 183 -4.77 -5.61 16.39
C ASP A 183 -5.15 -5.80 17.88
N PRO A 184 -4.19 -5.84 18.82
CA PRO A 184 -4.49 -6.00 20.23
C PRO A 184 -5.04 -4.72 20.91
N ARG A 185 -5.20 -3.62 20.17
CA ARG A 185 -5.77 -2.36 20.69
C ARG A 185 -7.30 -2.39 20.58
N ALA A 186 -7.97 -1.60 21.41
CA ALA A 186 -9.42 -1.49 21.39
C ALA A 186 -9.92 -0.97 20.03
N ARG A 187 -11.04 -1.54 19.55
CA ARG A 187 -11.66 -1.18 18.29
C ARG A 187 -12.13 0.28 18.31
N ALA A 188 -11.65 1.05 17.34
CA ALA A 188 -12.12 2.43 17.14
C ALA A 188 -13.38 2.48 16.27
N VAL A 189 -14.23 3.47 16.52
CA VAL A 189 -15.38 3.78 15.67
C VAL A 189 -14.89 4.45 14.38
N VAL A 190 -15.28 3.91 13.23
CA VAL A 190 -14.90 4.38 11.90
C VAL A 190 -15.25 5.86 11.70
N ASP A 191 -14.35 6.62 11.06
CA ASP A 191 -14.57 8.00 10.69
C ASP A 191 -15.62 8.14 9.58
N ALA A 192 -16.45 9.19 9.66
CA ALA A 192 -17.51 9.43 8.68
C ALA A 192 -16.98 9.57 7.25
N ALA A 193 -15.81 10.20 7.10
CA ALA A 193 -15.16 10.37 5.81
C ALA A 193 -14.69 9.03 5.23
N ASP A 194 -14.11 8.17 6.07
CA ASP A 194 -13.61 6.86 5.66
C ASP A 194 -14.76 5.92 5.30
N ALA A 195 -15.83 5.93 6.10
CA ALA A 195 -17.04 5.15 5.83
C ALA A 195 -17.67 5.51 4.48
N LEU A 196 -17.78 6.81 4.20
CA LEU A 196 -18.29 7.30 2.93
C LEU A 196 -17.34 6.97 1.77
N ALA A 197 -16.03 7.14 1.95
CA ALA A 197 -15.04 6.86 0.92
C ALA A 197 -15.00 5.38 0.56
N HIS A 198 -15.12 4.48 1.54
CA HIS A 198 -15.29 3.04 1.31
C HIS A 198 -16.54 2.75 0.46
N PHE A 199 -17.70 3.26 0.91
CA PHE A 199 -18.98 3.03 0.25
C PHE A 199 -18.98 3.50 -1.21
N GLN A 200 -18.34 4.63 -1.50
CA GLN A 200 -18.19 5.15 -2.86
C GLN A 200 -17.37 4.22 -3.76
N ARG A 201 -16.31 3.59 -3.23
CA ARG A 201 -15.47 2.66 -3.99
C ARG A 201 -16.18 1.35 -4.25
N SER A 202 -16.90 0.84 -3.26
CA SER A 202 -17.57 -0.47 -3.36
C SER A 202 -18.84 -0.47 -4.22
N THR A 203 -19.55 0.66 -4.29
CA THR A 203 -20.76 0.83 -5.12
C THR A 203 -20.51 1.52 -6.45
N GLY A 204 -19.26 1.95 -6.71
CA GLY A 204 -18.84 2.51 -7.99
C GLY A 204 -18.71 1.47 -9.10
N ALA A 205 -18.27 1.88 -10.30
CA ALA A 205 -17.96 0.94 -11.37
C ALA A 205 -16.83 -0.02 -10.95
N ARG A 206 -16.99 -1.32 -11.24
CA ARG A 206 -16.12 -2.39 -10.76
C ARG A 206 -15.43 -3.13 -11.91
N VAL A 207 -14.30 -3.76 -11.62
CA VAL A 207 -13.57 -4.63 -12.55
C VAL A 207 -13.04 -5.85 -11.81
N GLU A 208 -13.18 -7.03 -12.42
CA GLU A 208 -12.65 -8.29 -11.90
C GLU A 208 -11.37 -8.69 -12.63
N VAL A 209 -10.39 -9.18 -11.86
CA VAL A 209 -9.08 -9.63 -12.35
C VAL A 209 -8.76 -10.98 -11.72
N GLU A 210 -8.42 -11.95 -12.56
CA GLU A 210 -7.98 -13.28 -12.13
C GLU A 210 -6.49 -13.27 -11.77
N THR A 211 -6.15 -13.77 -10.58
CA THR A 211 -4.77 -13.93 -10.10
C THR A 211 -4.50 -15.38 -9.72
N THR A 212 -3.25 -15.73 -9.42
CA THR A 212 -2.89 -17.05 -8.91
C THR A 212 -3.53 -17.38 -7.55
N GLY A 213 -3.96 -16.35 -6.79
CA GLY A 213 -4.63 -16.52 -5.50
C GLY A 213 -6.16 -16.59 -5.58
N GLY A 214 -6.76 -16.16 -6.69
CA GLY A 214 -8.21 -16.07 -6.87
C GLY A 214 -8.63 -14.78 -7.59
N THR A 215 -9.93 -14.58 -7.74
CA THR A 215 -10.50 -13.38 -8.38
C THR A 215 -10.47 -12.19 -7.42
N LEU A 216 -9.95 -11.06 -7.88
CA LEU A 216 -10.01 -9.77 -7.19
C LEU A 216 -11.00 -8.84 -7.88
N ARG A 217 -11.72 -8.03 -7.12
CA ARG A 217 -12.63 -7.00 -7.65
C ARG A 217 -12.22 -5.60 -7.22
N GLY A 218 -11.59 -4.89 -8.15
CA GLY A 218 -11.20 -3.49 -7.99
C GLY A 218 -12.35 -2.52 -8.29
N PHE A 219 -12.04 -1.22 -8.25
CA PHE A 219 -13.01 -0.15 -8.45
C PHE A 219 -12.45 0.95 -9.37
N GLU A 220 -13.36 1.71 -9.98
CA GLU A 220 -13.04 2.91 -10.74
C GLU A 220 -12.59 4.02 -9.79
N ALA A 221 -11.30 4.39 -9.85
CA ALA A 221 -10.80 5.53 -9.11
C ALA A 221 -11.13 6.86 -9.81
N ASN A 222 -11.13 6.85 -11.15
CA ASN A 222 -11.63 7.91 -12.01
C ASN A 222 -11.92 7.33 -13.42
N ALA A 223 -12.39 8.19 -14.34
CA ALA A 223 -12.79 7.78 -15.68
C ALA A 223 -11.73 6.99 -16.48
N SER A 224 -10.44 7.16 -16.18
CA SER A 224 -9.31 6.54 -16.90
C SER A 224 -8.52 5.52 -16.08
N THR A 225 -8.83 5.32 -14.80
CA THR A 225 -7.97 4.54 -13.88
C THR A 225 -8.77 3.55 -13.05
N TRP A 226 -8.29 2.30 -12.99
CA TRP A 226 -8.70 1.27 -12.05
C TRP A 226 -7.78 1.25 -10.82
N GLN A 227 -8.33 0.88 -9.67
CA GLN A 227 -7.59 0.67 -8.43
C GLN A 227 -8.00 -0.62 -7.71
N PHE A 228 -7.01 -1.21 -7.04
CA PHE A 228 -7.12 -2.38 -6.19
C PHE A 228 -6.33 -2.11 -4.92
N LEU A 229 -7.01 -2.04 -3.78
CA LEU A 229 -6.41 -1.76 -2.48
C LEU A 229 -6.40 -3.03 -1.62
N GLY A 230 -5.35 -3.21 -0.82
CA GLY A 230 -5.26 -4.30 0.16
C GLY A 230 -5.21 -5.71 -0.47
N VAL A 231 -4.43 -5.89 -1.53
CA VAL A 231 -4.24 -7.18 -2.20
C VAL A 231 -3.17 -8.01 -1.45
N PRO A 232 -3.49 -9.19 -0.91
CA PRO A 232 -2.53 -10.00 -0.17
C PRO A 232 -1.50 -10.62 -1.11
N TYR A 233 -0.21 -10.46 -0.80
CA TYR A 233 0.87 -11.14 -1.54
C TYR A 233 1.54 -12.26 -0.73
N ALA A 234 1.34 -12.28 0.59
CA ALA A 234 1.88 -13.28 1.49
C ALA A 234 0.90 -13.62 2.63
N LYS A 235 1.16 -14.70 3.37
CA LYS A 235 0.44 -15.00 4.60
C LYS A 235 0.70 -13.94 5.68
N PRO A 236 -0.26 -13.69 6.58
CA PRO A 236 -0.02 -12.87 7.76
C PRO A 236 1.16 -13.44 8.57
N PRO A 237 2.19 -12.65 8.92
CA PRO A 237 3.35 -13.09 9.68
C PRO A 237 3.06 -13.18 11.19
N LEU A 238 1.95 -13.83 11.56
CA LEU A 238 1.41 -13.92 12.91
C LEU A 238 1.88 -15.19 13.63
N GLY A 239 1.88 -15.15 14.97
CA GLY A 239 2.18 -16.31 15.82
C GLY A 239 3.52 -16.95 15.46
N GLU A 240 3.50 -18.22 15.06
CA GLU A 240 4.71 -18.94 14.65
C GLU A 240 5.38 -18.36 13.40
N LEU A 241 4.67 -17.61 12.56
CA LEU A 241 5.24 -16.94 11.39
C LEU A 241 5.93 -15.61 11.75
N ARG A 242 5.77 -15.11 12.99
CA ARG A 242 6.49 -13.93 13.47
C ARG A 242 7.99 -14.23 13.47
N TRP A 243 8.74 -13.33 12.82
CA TRP A 243 10.18 -13.43 12.56
C TRP A 243 10.58 -14.70 11.80
N ARG A 244 9.82 -15.04 10.77
CA ARG A 244 10.21 -16.03 9.74
C ARG A 244 10.17 -15.42 8.34
N PRO A 245 10.87 -16.01 7.35
CA PRO A 245 10.68 -15.66 5.96
C PRO A 245 9.19 -15.70 5.57
N PRO A 246 8.70 -14.77 4.72
CA PRO A 246 7.30 -14.76 4.29
C PRO A 246 6.94 -16.06 3.57
N GLN A 247 5.66 -16.42 3.63
CA GLN A 247 5.11 -17.56 2.89
C GLN A 247 4.07 -17.06 1.88
N PRO A 248 3.91 -17.72 0.72
CA PRO A 248 2.89 -17.36 -0.25
C PRO A 248 1.50 -17.33 0.37
N ALA A 249 0.69 -16.33 0.00
CA ALA A 249 -0.70 -16.22 0.45
C ALA A 249 -1.49 -17.48 0.09
N GLU A 250 -2.44 -17.86 0.95
CA GLU A 250 -3.38 -18.94 0.63
C GLU A 250 -4.36 -18.47 -0.46
N PRO A 251 -4.67 -19.30 -1.46
CA PRO A 251 -5.75 -19.01 -2.39
C PRO A 251 -7.09 -18.89 -1.68
N TRP A 252 -7.99 -18.06 -2.21
CA TRP A 252 -9.36 -17.91 -1.72
C TRP A 252 -10.38 -18.39 -2.76
N GLU A 253 -11.58 -18.73 -2.29
CA GLU A 253 -12.73 -19.03 -3.14
C GLU A 253 -13.55 -17.76 -3.41
N GLY A 254 -14.23 -17.71 -4.55
CA GLY A 254 -15.07 -16.58 -4.92
C GLY A 254 -14.27 -15.32 -5.28
N VAL A 255 -14.91 -14.17 -5.07
CA VAL A 255 -14.36 -12.86 -5.43
C VAL A 255 -14.00 -12.11 -4.16
N ARG A 256 -12.74 -11.69 -4.04
CA ARG A 256 -12.26 -10.83 -2.94
C ARG A 256 -12.35 -9.37 -3.36
N GLU A 257 -12.90 -8.53 -2.50
CA GLU A 257 -12.94 -7.09 -2.73
C GLU A 257 -11.52 -6.50 -2.62
N ALA A 258 -11.25 -5.46 -3.40
CA ALA A 258 -10.01 -4.68 -3.32
C ALA A 258 -10.34 -3.18 -3.23
N THR A 259 -11.25 -2.83 -2.31
CA THR A 259 -11.83 -1.48 -2.14
C THR A 259 -11.45 -0.83 -0.83
N SER A 260 -10.78 -1.54 0.08
CA SER A 260 -10.33 -1.01 1.36
C SER A 260 -8.82 -1.10 1.51
N TRP A 261 -8.26 -0.15 2.25
CA TRP A 261 -6.88 -0.23 2.69
C TRP A 261 -6.74 -1.43 3.64
N ALA A 262 -5.71 -2.25 3.45
CA ALA A 262 -5.33 -3.21 4.47
C ALA A 262 -4.62 -2.48 5.63
N ASP A 263 -4.32 -3.17 6.72
CA ASP A 263 -3.58 -2.56 7.82
C ASP A 263 -2.15 -2.18 7.43
N GLN A 264 -1.67 -1.10 8.05
CA GLN A 264 -0.28 -0.69 8.06
C GLN A 264 0.54 -1.70 8.87
N SER A 265 1.82 -1.90 8.53
CA SER A 265 2.70 -2.75 9.35
C SER A 265 2.83 -2.20 10.76
N ALA A 266 2.78 -3.09 11.75
CA ALA A 266 3.12 -2.84 13.14
C ALA A 266 4.41 -2.02 13.27
N GLN A 267 4.32 -0.89 13.96
CA GLN A 267 5.37 0.13 14.13
C GLN A 267 5.01 1.04 15.32
N ASP A 268 5.61 2.22 15.39
CA ASP A 268 5.16 3.28 16.30
C ASP A 268 3.69 3.66 16.01
N TYR A 269 2.79 3.22 16.89
CA TYR A 269 1.35 3.44 16.77
C TYR A 269 0.93 4.92 16.84
N THR A 270 1.80 5.83 17.28
CA THR A 270 1.51 7.28 17.27
C THR A 270 1.48 7.87 15.86
N LEU A 271 2.02 7.13 14.88
CA LEU A 271 2.07 7.48 13.47
C LEU A 271 0.92 6.90 12.63
N GLU A 272 0.02 6.12 13.22
CA GLU A 272 -1.09 5.48 12.48
C GLU A 272 -1.89 6.50 11.65
N ARG A 273 -2.29 7.61 12.28
CA ARG A 273 -3.06 8.72 11.67
C ARG A 273 -2.40 9.40 10.47
N VAL A 274 -1.14 9.07 10.17
CA VAL A 274 -0.37 9.67 9.08
C VAL A 274 -0.68 9.00 7.75
N ASN A 275 -1.21 7.77 7.77
CA ASN A 275 -1.59 6.99 6.60
C ASN A 275 -2.97 6.35 6.82
N GLU A 276 -3.45 5.62 5.82
CA GLU A 276 -4.77 5.00 5.81
C GLU A 276 -4.74 3.57 6.36
N GLY A 277 -5.91 3.10 6.82
CA GLY A 277 -6.08 1.76 7.41
C GLY A 277 -5.57 1.68 8.85
N GLY A 278 -5.87 0.57 9.52
CA GLY A 278 -5.41 0.29 10.89
C GLY A 278 -3.92 -0.05 10.92
N MET A 279 -3.46 -0.66 12.01
CA MET A 279 -2.06 -1.09 12.14
C MET A 279 -1.98 -2.45 12.83
N SER A 280 -1.34 -3.39 12.14
CA SER A 280 -1.26 -4.77 12.59
C SER A 280 -0.01 -5.48 12.06
N GLU A 281 0.28 -6.66 12.59
CA GLU A 281 1.27 -7.55 11.98
C GLU A 281 0.74 -8.21 10.70
N ASP A 282 -0.58 -8.39 10.56
CA ASP A 282 -1.20 -8.75 9.28
C ASP A 282 -1.17 -7.57 8.31
N SER A 283 -0.03 -7.39 7.63
CA SER A 283 0.24 -6.19 6.84
C SER A 283 0.94 -6.47 5.50
N LEU A 284 1.04 -7.74 5.09
CA LEU A 284 1.72 -8.14 3.85
C LEU A 284 0.80 -8.02 2.63
N TYR A 285 0.45 -6.78 2.34
CA TYR A 285 -0.46 -6.38 1.26
C TYR A 285 0.20 -5.39 0.30
N LEU A 286 -0.30 -5.33 -0.93
CA LEU A 286 0.05 -4.33 -1.93
C LEU A 286 -1.20 -3.64 -2.49
N ASN A 287 -1.00 -2.47 -3.07
CA ASN A 287 -2.03 -1.72 -3.78
C ASN A 287 -1.62 -1.54 -5.24
N ILE A 288 -2.58 -1.58 -6.16
CA ILE A 288 -2.35 -1.45 -7.60
C ILE A 288 -3.22 -0.31 -8.14
N THR A 289 -2.60 0.60 -8.89
CA THR A 289 -3.27 1.62 -9.69
C THR A 289 -2.87 1.43 -11.15
N ALA A 290 -3.85 1.32 -12.05
CA ALA A 290 -3.59 1.01 -13.45
C ALA A 290 -4.53 1.79 -14.39
N PRO A 291 -4.06 2.26 -15.56
CA PRO A 291 -4.93 2.75 -16.62
C PRO A 291 -5.96 1.71 -17.03
N LYS A 292 -7.18 2.12 -17.40
CA LYS A 292 -8.23 1.18 -17.83
C LYS A 292 -7.91 0.45 -19.13
N ASP A 293 -7.12 1.07 -19.97
CA ASP A 293 -6.63 0.56 -21.25
C ASP A 293 -5.20 -0.01 -21.14
N ALA A 294 -4.74 -0.32 -19.93
CA ALA A 294 -3.43 -0.90 -19.72
C ALA A 294 -3.27 -2.22 -20.49
N ASP A 295 -2.24 -2.26 -21.33
CA ASP A 295 -1.83 -3.43 -22.10
C ASP A 295 -0.30 -3.45 -22.17
N ASN A 296 0.30 -4.46 -21.53
CA ASN A 296 1.75 -4.65 -21.45
C ASN A 296 2.55 -3.37 -21.10
N LEU A 297 2.06 -2.61 -20.11
CA LEU A 297 2.70 -1.37 -19.66
C LEU A 297 3.87 -1.64 -18.69
N PRO A 298 4.92 -0.80 -18.65
CA PRO A 298 5.95 -0.91 -17.62
C PRO A 298 5.33 -0.81 -16.22
N VAL A 299 5.89 -1.59 -15.29
CA VAL A 299 5.44 -1.66 -13.89
C VAL A 299 6.40 -0.87 -13.02
N MET A 300 5.87 0.05 -12.21
CA MET A 300 6.65 0.81 -11.22
C MET A 300 6.24 0.40 -9.81
N VAL A 301 7.18 -0.15 -9.03
CA VAL A 301 6.95 -0.70 -7.70
C VAL A 301 7.56 0.19 -6.63
N TRP A 302 6.70 0.83 -5.85
CA TRP A 302 7.05 1.84 -4.85
C TRP A 302 7.33 1.21 -3.47
N PHE A 303 8.47 1.59 -2.90
CA PHE A 303 8.83 1.32 -1.52
C PHE A 303 8.90 2.63 -0.71
N HIS A 304 8.02 2.75 0.28
CA HIS A 304 7.92 3.95 1.10
C HIS A 304 9.16 4.20 1.97
N GLY A 305 9.35 5.47 2.35
CA GLY A 305 10.39 5.92 3.27
C GLY A 305 10.12 5.56 4.73
N GLY A 306 10.74 6.31 5.66
CA GLY A 306 10.60 6.03 7.10
C GLY A 306 11.67 5.11 7.68
N SER A 307 12.89 5.18 7.13
CA SER A 307 13.93 4.18 7.36
C SER A 307 13.39 2.78 7.03
N PHE A 308 13.74 1.78 7.83
CA PHE A 308 13.17 0.45 7.77
C PHE A 308 12.16 0.22 8.91
N ALA A 309 11.66 1.29 9.54
CA ALA A 309 11.00 1.24 10.85
C ALA A 309 9.58 1.78 10.88
N ILE A 310 9.23 2.76 10.03
CA ILE A 310 7.95 3.47 10.09
C ILE A 310 7.40 3.84 8.69
N LEU A 311 6.21 4.45 8.67
CA LEU A 311 5.38 4.83 7.51
C LEU A 311 4.73 3.62 6.82
N SER A 312 3.99 3.88 5.73
CA SER A 312 3.18 2.88 5.05
C SER A 312 3.06 3.19 3.55
N ALA A 313 2.71 2.18 2.75
CA ALA A 313 2.28 2.34 1.37
C ALA A 313 0.81 2.77 1.25
N ASN A 314 0.03 2.71 2.34
CA ASN A 314 -1.37 3.14 2.41
C ASN A 314 -1.50 4.67 2.42
N SER A 315 -1.07 5.32 1.36
CA SER A 315 -1.10 6.77 1.25
C SER A 315 -1.89 7.21 0.02
N PRO A 316 -2.81 8.19 0.13
CA PRO A 316 -3.47 8.78 -1.03
C PRO A 316 -2.47 9.37 -2.03
N GLN A 317 -1.33 9.89 -1.55
CA GLN A 317 -0.24 10.36 -2.40
C GLN A 317 0.35 9.23 -3.24
N TYR A 318 0.77 8.14 -2.60
CA TYR A 318 1.42 7.01 -3.28
C TYR A 318 0.46 6.13 -4.07
N ASN A 319 -0.83 6.46 -4.11
CA ASN A 319 -1.85 5.75 -4.88
C ASN A 319 -2.77 6.78 -5.58
N ASN A 320 -2.23 7.93 -5.96
CA ASN A 320 -3.02 8.96 -6.64
C ASN A 320 -3.37 8.52 -8.08
N PRO A 321 -4.66 8.37 -8.45
CA PRO A 321 -5.05 7.94 -9.79
C PRO A 321 -4.77 8.99 -10.88
N ASN A 322 -4.36 10.20 -10.50
CA ASN A 322 -3.90 11.28 -11.37
C ASN A 322 -2.36 11.43 -11.37
N GLY A 323 -1.63 10.50 -10.75
CA GLY A 323 -0.17 10.48 -10.66
C GLY A 323 0.51 9.79 -11.84
N LEU A 324 1.56 9.01 -11.55
CA LEU A 324 2.41 8.35 -12.55
C LEU A 324 1.65 7.52 -13.58
N VAL A 325 0.53 6.90 -13.19
CA VAL A 325 -0.31 6.07 -14.07
C VAL A 325 -0.82 6.82 -15.30
N THR A 326 -0.98 8.15 -15.21
CA THR A 326 -1.34 9.02 -16.33
C THR A 326 -0.27 9.07 -17.43
N LYS A 327 0.94 8.57 -17.15
CA LYS A 327 2.06 8.46 -18.09
C LYS A 327 2.26 7.04 -18.63
N GLY A 328 1.22 6.20 -18.55
CA GLY A 328 1.22 4.86 -19.16
C GLY A 328 2.14 3.89 -18.44
N VAL A 329 1.96 3.77 -17.12
CA VAL A 329 2.61 2.77 -16.27
C VAL A 329 1.55 2.12 -15.37
N VAL A 330 1.78 0.86 -14.96
CA VAL A 330 1.06 0.26 -13.84
C VAL A 330 1.86 0.54 -12.57
N GLN A 331 1.23 1.13 -11.56
CA GLN A 331 1.89 1.48 -10.31
C GLN A 331 1.47 0.51 -9.20
N VAL A 332 2.45 -0.03 -8.49
CA VAL A 332 2.26 -0.91 -7.34
C VAL A 332 2.91 -0.27 -6.11
N SER A 333 2.21 -0.22 -4.97
CA SER A 333 2.77 0.22 -3.69
C SER A 333 2.70 -0.93 -2.67
N VAL A 334 3.76 -1.14 -1.88
CA VAL A 334 3.92 -2.38 -1.09
C VAL A 334 4.10 -2.10 0.40
N ASN A 335 3.22 -2.67 1.24
CA ASN A 335 3.45 -2.81 2.68
C ASN A 335 4.30 -4.05 2.97
N HIS A 336 5.15 -3.96 3.98
CA HIS A 336 6.08 -5.02 4.40
C HIS A 336 6.41 -4.83 5.87
N ARG A 337 6.96 -5.86 6.54
CA ARG A 337 7.33 -5.73 7.96
C ARG A 337 8.41 -4.66 8.16
N LEU A 338 8.25 -3.92 9.25
CA LEU A 338 9.12 -2.81 9.64
C LEU A 338 9.71 -3.02 11.05
N GLY A 339 10.71 -2.22 11.37
CA GLY A 339 11.27 -2.04 12.71
C GLY A 339 11.64 -3.37 13.36
N PRO A 340 11.24 -3.61 14.63
CA PRO A 340 11.56 -4.86 15.31
C PRO A 340 10.90 -6.09 14.70
N PHE A 341 9.87 -5.94 13.86
CA PHE A 341 9.14 -7.06 13.25
C PHE A 341 9.79 -7.51 11.94
N GLY A 342 10.34 -6.56 11.18
CA GLY A 342 10.99 -6.83 9.91
C GLY A 342 12.49 -7.06 10.01
N TYR A 343 13.16 -6.49 11.03
CA TYR A 343 14.60 -6.26 10.97
C TYR A 343 15.42 -6.70 12.19
N ILE A 344 14.87 -7.55 13.07
CA ILE A 344 15.64 -8.09 14.21
C ILE A 344 16.33 -9.40 13.86
N ALA A 345 17.62 -9.48 14.15
CA ALA A 345 18.30 -10.75 14.30
C ALA A 345 18.38 -11.11 15.79
N HIS A 346 18.41 -12.40 16.12
CA HIS A 346 18.61 -12.87 17.49
C HIS A 346 19.22 -14.27 17.43
N PRO A 347 20.14 -14.68 18.31
CA PRO A 347 20.78 -16.01 18.23
C PRO A 347 19.77 -17.16 18.21
N LEU A 348 18.68 -17.06 18.99
CA LEU A 348 17.55 -18.00 18.95
C LEU A 348 16.86 -18.07 17.57
N LEU A 349 16.66 -16.93 16.89
CA LEU A 349 16.08 -16.90 15.55
C LEU A 349 17.06 -17.48 14.52
N SER A 350 18.34 -17.12 14.62
CA SER A 350 19.39 -17.67 13.75
C SER A 350 19.50 -19.19 13.90
N ALA A 351 19.38 -19.72 15.12
CA ALA A 351 19.36 -21.16 15.38
C ALA A 351 18.11 -21.86 14.81
N GLU A 352 16.94 -21.20 14.85
CA GLU A 352 15.68 -21.74 14.31
C GLU A 352 15.62 -21.71 12.77
N SER A 353 16.28 -20.73 12.15
CA SER A 353 16.16 -20.40 10.73
C SER A 353 16.50 -21.54 9.76
N GLY A 354 17.34 -22.49 10.17
CA GLY A 354 17.89 -23.55 9.31
C GLY A 354 19.01 -23.09 8.37
N TYR A 355 19.26 -21.79 8.24
CA TYR A 355 20.37 -21.21 7.46
C TYR A 355 21.42 -20.49 8.33
N GLY A 356 21.23 -20.49 9.65
CA GLY A 356 22.22 -20.01 10.62
C GLY A 356 22.29 -18.48 10.78
N ALA A 357 21.25 -17.75 10.35
CA ALA A 357 21.19 -16.29 10.48
C ALA A 357 19.74 -15.80 10.59
N SER A 358 19.54 -14.50 10.83
CA SER A 358 18.21 -13.87 10.95
C SER A 358 18.28 -12.36 10.68
N GLY A 359 17.11 -11.72 10.55
CA GLY A 359 17.00 -10.25 10.54
C GLY A 359 16.57 -9.56 9.25
N ASN A 360 16.49 -10.23 8.12
CA ASN A 360 16.13 -9.58 6.85
C ASN A 360 14.67 -9.81 6.42
N TYR A 361 13.75 -10.08 7.34
CA TYR A 361 12.39 -10.48 7.03
C TYR A 361 11.62 -9.43 6.22
N GLY A 362 11.76 -8.15 6.57
CA GLY A 362 11.13 -7.05 5.82
C GLY A 362 11.68 -6.89 4.39
N GLN A 363 12.91 -7.34 4.10
CA GLN A 363 13.41 -7.40 2.71
C GLN A 363 12.91 -8.64 1.98
N MET A 364 12.86 -9.78 2.67
CA MET A 364 12.29 -11.01 2.11
C MET A 364 10.81 -10.82 1.76
N ASP A 365 10.07 -10.00 2.52
CA ASP A 365 8.71 -9.57 2.18
C ASP A 365 8.66 -8.87 0.81
N LEU A 366 9.59 -7.93 0.55
CA LEU A 366 9.67 -7.26 -0.74
C LEU A 366 10.07 -8.22 -1.87
N VAL A 367 10.91 -9.22 -1.61
CA VAL A 367 11.20 -10.28 -2.58
C VAL A 367 9.92 -11.06 -2.92
N MET A 368 9.15 -11.50 -1.91
CA MET A 368 7.86 -12.19 -2.12
C MET A 368 6.85 -11.32 -2.87
N ALA A 369 6.79 -10.01 -2.57
CA ALA A 369 5.93 -9.08 -3.31
C ALA A 369 6.35 -8.98 -4.79
N LEU A 370 7.65 -8.96 -5.09
CA LEU A 370 8.13 -8.95 -6.47
C LEU A 370 7.90 -10.28 -7.20
N GLU A 371 7.95 -11.41 -6.49
CA GLU A 371 7.53 -12.72 -7.03
C GLU A 371 6.03 -12.74 -7.35
N TRP A 372 5.20 -12.20 -6.46
CA TRP A 372 3.77 -12.04 -6.71
C TRP A 372 3.52 -11.16 -7.94
N ILE A 373 4.25 -10.05 -8.08
CA ILE A 373 4.16 -9.14 -9.24
C ILE A 373 4.53 -9.88 -10.53
N ARG A 374 5.64 -10.62 -10.54
CA ARG A 374 6.05 -11.44 -11.69
C ARG A 374 4.94 -12.38 -12.15
N ASP A 375 4.24 -12.99 -11.20
CA ASP A 375 3.25 -14.03 -11.49
C ASP A 375 1.85 -13.48 -11.82
N ASN A 376 1.53 -12.24 -11.39
CA ASN A 376 0.15 -11.72 -11.43
C ASN A 376 -0.03 -10.39 -12.19
N ILE A 377 1.00 -9.56 -12.33
CA ILE A 377 0.79 -8.16 -12.78
C ILE A 377 0.29 -8.04 -14.23
N ALA A 378 0.51 -9.07 -15.05
CA ALA A 378 -0.04 -9.17 -16.40
C ALA A 378 -1.57 -9.09 -16.43
N ALA A 379 -2.25 -9.60 -15.40
CA ALA A 379 -3.71 -9.55 -15.30
C ALA A 379 -4.23 -8.10 -15.10
N PHE A 380 -3.36 -7.19 -14.67
CA PHE A 380 -3.64 -5.76 -14.48
C PHE A 380 -3.13 -4.89 -15.64
N GLY A 381 -2.69 -5.52 -16.74
CA GLY A 381 -2.13 -4.83 -17.91
C GLY A 381 -0.66 -4.41 -17.77
N GLY A 382 0.05 -4.90 -16.74
CA GLY A 382 1.48 -4.65 -16.54
C GLY A 382 2.37 -5.70 -17.22
N ASP A 383 3.59 -5.32 -17.58
CA ASP A 383 4.61 -6.21 -18.14
C ASP A 383 5.54 -6.73 -17.03
N PRO A 384 5.47 -8.02 -16.65
CA PRO A 384 6.36 -8.59 -15.63
C PRO A 384 7.84 -8.63 -16.07
N GLY A 385 8.12 -8.50 -17.37
CA GLY A 385 9.47 -8.35 -17.93
C GLY A 385 9.99 -6.91 -17.96
N ASN A 386 9.20 -5.94 -17.48
CA ASN A 386 9.57 -4.52 -17.46
C ASN A 386 9.20 -3.84 -16.13
N VAL A 387 9.79 -4.36 -15.06
CA VAL A 387 9.58 -3.91 -13.67
C VAL A 387 10.68 -2.93 -13.23
N THR A 388 10.28 -1.78 -12.70
CA THR A 388 11.16 -0.77 -12.10
C THR A 388 10.85 -0.64 -10.62
N ILE A 389 11.82 -0.93 -9.76
CA ILE A 389 11.69 -0.67 -8.31
C ILE A 389 12.14 0.75 -8.00
N PHE A 390 11.40 1.46 -7.15
CA PHE A 390 11.75 2.82 -6.74
C PHE A 390 11.34 3.10 -5.31
N GLY A 391 12.11 3.95 -4.64
CA GLY A 391 11.84 4.29 -3.25
C GLY A 391 12.60 5.52 -2.78
N GLN A 392 12.09 6.14 -1.72
CA GLN A 392 12.66 7.35 -1.13
C GLN A 392 13.17 7.12 0.30
N SER A 393 14.31 7.72 0.66
CA SER A 393 14.91 7.59 2.00
C SER A 393 15.21 6.13 2.35
N GLY A 394 14.67 5.62 3.45
CA GLY A 394 14.65 4.19 3.76
C GLY A 394 14.10 3.32 2.63
N GLY A 395 13.14 3.81 1.85
CA GLY A 395 12.67 3.19 0.60
C GLY A 395 13.76 3.05 -0.45
N GLY A 396 14.59 4.08 -0.63
CA GLY A 396 15.78 4.01 -1.47
C GLY A 396 16.83 3.05 -0.92
N GLY A 397 16.95 2.95 0.41
CA GLY A 397 17.75 1.92 1.08
C GLY A 397 17.26 0.49 0.82
N LYS A 398 15.94 0.28 0.78
CA LYS A 398 15.31 -1.01 0.38
C LYS A 398 15.67 -1.34 -1.07
N VAL A 399 15.59 -0.37 -1.99
CA VAL A 399 16.04 -0.56 -3.38
C VAL A 399 17.51 -0.97 -3.45
N TYR A 400 18.41 -0.27 -2.74
CA TYR A 400 19.82 -0.66 -2.70
C TYR A 400 20.02 -2.07 -2.14
N SER A 401 19.28 -2.45 -1.11
CA SER A 401 19.34 -3.79 -0.52
C SER A 401 18.96 -4.87 -1.52
N LEU A 402 17.84 -4.70 -2.22
CA LEU A 402 17.37 -5.63 -3.25
C LEU A 402 18.39 -5.75 -4.40
N MET A 403 18.99 -4.64 -4.84
CA MET A 403 20.06 -4.68 -5.86
C MET A 403 21.29 -5.49 -5.43
N ASN A 404 21.52 -5.61 -4.12
CA ASN A 404 22.64 -6.33 -3.53
C ASN A 404 22.28 -7.75 -3.07
N SER A 405 21.02 -8.18 -3.20
CA SER A 405 20.60 -9.54 -2.84
C SER A 405 20.52 -10.44 -4.07
N PRO A 406 21.14 -11.63 -4.06
CA PRO A 406 20.95 -12.61 -5.13
C PRO A 406 19.50 -13.13 -5.20
N GLN A 407 18.72 -13.02 -4.12
CA GLN A 407 17.32 -13.48 -4.10
C GLN A 407 16.39 -12.60 -4.93
N ALA A 408 16.78 -11.35 -5.22
CA ALA A 408 15.98 -10.42 -6.01
C ALA A 408 16.34 -10.39 -7.51
N VAL A 409 17.38 -11.14 -7.92
CA VAL A 409 17.88 -11.13 -9.31
C VAL A 409 16.80 -11.61 -10.28
N GLY A 410 16.54 -10.80 -11.30
CA GLY A 410 15.54 -11.09 -12.34
C GLY A 410 14.10 -10.77 -11.96
N LEU A 411 13.85 -10.28 -10.73
CA LEU A 411 12.51 -9.82 -10.32
C LEU A 411 12.25 -8.35 -10.65
N PHE A 412 13.30 -7.58 -10.95
CA PHE A 412 13.22 -6.21 -11.44
C PHE A 412 14.28 -5.97 -12.51
N HIS A 413 14.08 -4.92 -13.28
CA HIS A 413 14.83 -4.65 -14.52
C HIS A 413 15.47 -3.26 -14.51
N LYS A 414 15.05 -2.37 -13.60
CA LYS A 414 15.54 -1.00 -13.42
C LYS A 414 15.34 -0.57 -11.96
N ALA A 415 16.14 0.37 -11.50
CA ALA A 415 16.08 0.87 -10.13
C ALA A 415 16.12 2.40 -10.07
N ILE A 416 15.34 3.00 -9.17
CA ILE A 416 15.40 4.43 -8.86
C ILE A 416 15.58 4.61 -7.36
N VAL A 417 16.61 5.36 -6.96
CA VAL A 417 16.94 5.62 -5.56
C VAL A 417 16.87 7.10 -5.25
N GLN A 418 15.89 7.48 -4.44
CA GLN A 418 15.57 8.88 -4.13
C GLN A 418 16.00 9.19 -2.70
N SER A 419 17.04 10.00 -2.49
CA SER A 419 17.60 10.30 -1.16
C SER A 419 17.90 9.06 -0.31
N GLY A 420 18.26 7.94 -0.96
CA GLY A 420 18.43 6.65 -0.31
C GLY A 420 19.84 6.42 0.22
N VAL A 421 19.93 5.71 1.35
CA VAL A 421 21.20 5.34 2.00
C VAL A 421 21.18 3.87 2.45
N ALA A 422 22.37 3.30 2.65
CA ALA A 422 22.67 1.95 3.10
C ALA A 422 24.07 1.95 3.75
N PRO A 423 24.38 0.99 4.64
CA PRO A 423 25.70 0.93 5.27
C PRO A 423 26.78 0.48 4.28
N LEU A 424 27.81 1.31 4.07
CA LEU A 424 29.05 0.96 3.38
C LEU A 424 30.16 0.70 4.40
N GLU A 425 30.10 -0.45 5.04
CA GLU A 425 31.14 -0.87 5.98
C GLU A 425 32.29 -1.49 5.18
N THR A 426 33.48 -0.88 5.25
CA THR A 426 34.67 -1.29 4.45
C THR A 426 35.56 -2.31 5.16
N ASP A 427 35.31 -2.53 6.44
CA ASP A 427 36.10 -3.36 7.35
C ASP A 427 35.24 -4.33 8.17
N SER A 428 34.01 -4.62 7.72
CA SER A 428 33.12 -5.63 8.33
C SER A 428 32.96 -6.85 7.44
N SER A 429 32.75 -8.01 8.08
CA SER A 429 32.29 -9.23 7.40
C SER A 429 30.79 -9.44 7.61
N PRO A 430 30.14 -10.32 6.83
CA PRO A 430 28.77 -10.74 7.12
C PRO A 430 28.58 -11.28 8.55
N ALA A 431 29.58 -11.97 9.11
CA ALA A 431 29.50 -12.46 10.49
C ALA A 431 29.48 -11.31 11.51
N ASP A 432 30.28 -10.25 11.29
CA ASP A 432 30.30 -9.08 12.17
C ASP A 432 28.96 -8.31 12.08
N SER A 433 28.43 -8.15 10.87
CA SER A 433 27.13 -7.51 10.63
C SER A 433 25.98 -8.26 11.31
N LEU A 434 25.95 -9.60 11.19
CA LEU A 434 24.97 -10.44 11.88
C LEU A 434 25.09 -10.32 13.41
N ALA A 435 26.31 -10.38 13.96
CA ALA A 435 26.53 -10.29 15.40
C ALA A 435 26.02 -8.96 16.00
N VAL A 436 26.20 -7.84 15.29
CA VAL A 436 25.66 -6.54 15.70
C VAL A 436 24.13 -6.56 15.73
N SER A 437 23.49 -7.10 14.69
CA SER A 437 22.03 -7.22 14.66
C SER A 437 21.48 -8.19 15.70
N GLU A 438 22.19 -9.27 16.01
CA GLU A 438 21.83 -10.21 17.07
C GLU A 438 21.86 -9.55 18.45
N ALA A 439 22.88 -8.72 18.72
CA ALA A 439 22.95 -7.95 19.96
C ALA A 439 21.79 -6.94 20.11
N ILE A 440 21.32 -6.36 18.99
CA ILE A 440 20.13 -5.49 18.99
C ILE A 440 18.88 -6.28 19.37
N GLY A 441 18.69 -7.48 18.82
CA GLY A 441 17.56 -8.34 19.16
C GLY A 441 17.61 -8.83 20.60
N GLU A 442 18.79 -9.22 21.10
CA GLU A 442 18.97 -9.59 22.52
C GLU A 442 18.58 -8.44 23.45
N ALA A 443 19.05 -7.22 23.14
CA ALA A 443 18.67 -6.03 23.90
C ALA A 443 17.16 -5.74 23.84
N LEU A 444 16.51 -5.98 22.71
CA LEU A 444 15.05 -5.84 22.60
C LEU A 444 14.33 -6.89 23.47
N PHE A 445 14.76 -8.16 23.44
CA PHE A 445 14.21 -9.23 24.26
C PHE A 445 14.37 -8.92 25.76
N GLU A 446 15.52 -8.40 26.16
CA GLU A 446 15.76 -7.92 27.52
C GLU A 446 14.81 -6.77 27.90
N ARG A 447 14.61 -5.77 27.02
CA ARG A 447 13.70 -4.63 27.27
C ARG A 447 12.24 -5.07 27.48
N VAL A 448 11.77 -6.08 26.73
CA VAL A 448 10.41 -6.60 26.89
C VAL A 448 10.29 -7.71 27.95
N GLY A 449 11.41 -8.11 28.57
CA GLY A 449 11.43 -9.08 29.66
C GLY A 449 11.20 -10.54 29.23
N VAL A 450 11.63 -10.93 28.04
CA VAL A 450 11.50 -12.31 27.51
C VAL A 450 12.87 -12.95 27.25
N SER A 451 12.91 -14.28 27.25
CA SER A 451 14.17 -15.05 27.08
C SER A 451 14.05 -16.23 26.11
N THR A 452 12.86 -16.46 25.56
CA THR A 452 12.56 -17.57 24.63
C THR A 452 11.71 -17.06 23.48
N LEU A 453 11.78 -17.74 22.32
CA LEU A 453 10.93 -17.41 21.17
C LEU A 453 9.44 -17.55 21.50
N GLU A 454 9.06 -18.59 22.25
CA GLU A 454 7.67 -18.80 22.70
C GLU A 454 7.14 -17.59 23.48
N GLN A 455 7.90 -17.10 24.47
CA GLN A 455 7.53 -15.92 25.26
C GLN A 455 7.44 -14.66 24.39
N ALA A 456 8.40 -14.48 23.49
CA ALA A 456 8.45 -13.30 22.61
C ALA A 456 7.30 -13.30 21.59
N ARG A 457 6.96 -14.45 21.00
CA ARG A 457 5.83 -14.62 20.06
C ARG A 457 4.47 -14.48 20.74
N ALA A 458 4.37 -14.80 22.03
CA ALA A 458 3.13 -14.64 22.80
C ALA A 458 2.80 -13.19 23.17
N LEU A 459 3.77 -12.25 23.12
CA LEU A 459 3.50 -10.84 23.40
C LEU A 459 2.76 -10.16 22.23
N PRO A 460 1.89 -9.17 22.49
CA PRO A 460 1.33 -8.33 21.43
C PRO A 460 2.44 -7.49 20.78
N TRP A 461 2.27 -7.15 19.50
CA TRP A 461 3.23 -6.29 18.80
C TRP A 461 3.41 -4.93 19.50
N THR A 462 2.36 -4.41 20.14
CA THR A 462 2.40 -3.17 20.91
C THR A 462 3.40 -3.19 22.05
N ALA A 463 3.74 -4.36 22.61
CA ALA A 463 4.76 -4.48 23.65
C ALA A 463 6.16 -4.12 23.13
N PHE A 464 6.50 -4.53 21.90
CA PHE A 464 7.79 -4.23 21.27
C PHE A 464 7.85 -2.77 20.81
N ALA A 465 6.79 -2.27 20.18
CA ALA A 465 6.69 -0.87 19.78
C ALA A 465 6.80 0.06 21.00
N LYS A 466 6.08 -0.26 22.09
CA LYS A 466 6.16 0.48 23.35
C LYS A 466 7.55 0.42 23.97
N ALA A 467 8.21 -0.74 23.98
CA ALA A 467 9.54 -0.87 24.55
C ALA A 467 10.57 0.00 23.82
N ASP A 468 10.47 0.13 22.51
CA ASP A 468 11.33 1.04 21.75
C ASP A 468 11.02 2.51 22.02
N LEU A 469 9.73 2.88 22.09
CA LEU A 469 9.29 4.23 22.43
C LEU A 469 9.73 4.66 23.83
N ASP A 470 9.52 3.82 24.85
CA ASP A 470 9.87 4.11 26.24
C ASP A 470 11.39 4.25 26.46
N ASN A 471 12.21 3.75 25.53
CA ASN A 471 13.67 3.77 25.61
C ASN A 471 14.32 4.64 24.53
N ASP A 472 13.53 5.48 23.84
CA ASP A 472 14.00 6.40 22.80
C ASP A 472 14.87 5.73 21.73
N ILE A 473 14.53 4.49 21.33
CA ILE A 473 15.32 3.72 20.36
C ILE A 473 15.28 4.42 19.00
N PRO A 474 16.42 4.83 18.42
CA PRO A 474 16.43 5.51 17.14
C PRO A 474 15.89 4.61 16.02
N ARG A 475 15.04 5.14 15.15
CA ARG A 475 14.48 4.41 13.99
C ARG A 475 15.54 3.86 13.02
N GLN A 476 16.77 4.38 13.06
CA GLN A 476 17.91 3.92 12.26
C GLN A 476 18.58 2.66 12.83
N THR A 477 18.19 2.22 14.04
CA THR A 477 18.66 0.98 14.67
C THR A 477 18.32 -0.23 13.81
N TYR A 478 17.11 -0.24 13.25
CA TYR A 478 16.61 -1.31 12.39
C TYR A 478 16.99 -1.07 10.94
N ARG A 479 17.73 -2.02 10.35
CA ARG A 479 18.20 -2.00 8.96
C ARG A 479 18.59 -3.42 8.52
N PRO A 480 18.68 -3.69 7.21
CA PRO A 480 19.21 -4.96 6.72
C PRO A 480 20.62 -5.23 7.22
N ASN A 481 20.89 -6.47 7.60
CA ASN A 481 22.23 -6.97 7.93
C ASN A 481 22.78 -7.86 6.82
N SER A 482 24.09 -7.93 6.71
CA SER A 482 24.74 -8.99 5.93
C SER A 482 24.69 -10.26 6.77
N ASP A 483 24.10 -11.34 6.24
CA ASP A 483 23.63 -12.48 7.04
C ASP A 483 23.99 -13.86 6.44
N ASN A 484 24.85 -13.89 5.42
CA ASN A 484 25.21 -15.10 4.67
C ASN A 484 24.03 -15.80 3.94
N TYR A 485 22.82 -15.22 3.92
CA TYR A 485 21.63 -15.83 3.33
C TYR A 485 20.85 -14.90 2.40
N TYR A 486 20.18 -13.87 2.95
CA TYR A 486 19.53 -12.84 2.13
C TYR A 486 20.56 -11.91 1.51
N LEU A 487 21.54 -11.50 2.30
CA LEU A 487 22.64 -10.64 1.86
C LEU A 487 23.96 -11.37 2.19
N PRO A 488 24.44 -12.25 1.26
CA PRO A 488 25.58 -13.12 1.56
C PRO A 488 26.92 -12.40 1.71
N ASN A 489 27.05 -11.25 1.07
CA ASN A 489 28.24 -10.41 1.07
C ASN A 489 27.86 -9.02 1.59
N THR A 490 28.84 -8.28 2.12
CA THR A 490 28.60 -6.88 2.44
C THR A 490 28.33 -6.06 1.16
N TYR A 491 27.71 -4.89 1.32
CA TYR A 491 27.55 -3.95 0.19
C TYR A 491 28.90 -3.60 -0.44
N TYR A 492 29.95 -3.41 0.38
CA TYR A 492 31.28 -3.10 -0.11
C TYR A 492 31.87 -4.25 -0.93
N ASP A 493 31.75 -5.50 -0.45
CA ASP A 493 32.22 -6.68 -1.18
C ASP A 493 31.51 -6.83 -2.53
N ASN A 494 30.18 -6.68 -2.57
CA ASN A 494 29.42 -6.73 -3.83
C ASN A 494 29.85 -5.63 -4.81
N VAL A 495 30.14 -4.43 -4.31
CA VAL A 495 30.66 -3.36 -5.16
C VAL A 495 32.03 -3.73 -5.76
N GLN A 496 32.92 -4.35 -4.98
CA GLN A 496 34.26 -4.73 -5.44
C GLN A 496 34.28 -5.97 -6.36
N GLN A 497 33.34 -6.89 -6.18
CA GLN A 497 33.33 -8.20 -6.83
C GLN A 497 32.33 -8.29 -8.00
N GLY A 498 31.48 -7.27 -8.16
CA GLY A 498 30.37 -7.24 -9.11
C GLY A 498 29.02 -7.37 -8.39
N MET A 499 28.10 -6.48 -8.73
CA MET A 499 26.79 -6.45 -8.10
C MET A 499 25.90 -7.62 -8.57
N PRO A 500 25.11 -8.25 -7.68
CA PRO A 500 24.14 -9.27 -8.07
C PRO A 500 23.14 -8.78 -9.13
N SER A 501 22.67 -7.54 -9.01
CA SER A 501 21.80 -6.90 -10.00
C SER A 501 22.49 -5.69 -10.65
N ASP A 502 22.94 -5.87 -11.90
CA ASP A 502 23.38 -4.81 -12.80
C ASP A 502 22.21 -4.41 -13.72
N VAL A 503 21.57 -3.29 -13.41
CA VAL A 503 20.39 -2.78 -14.12
C VAL A 503 20.51 -1.26 -14.33
N PRO A 504 19.80 -0.65 -15.30
CA PRO A 504 19.74 0.80 -15.36
C PRO A 504 19.34 1.41 -14.01
N LEU A 505 20.07 2.43 -13.58
CA LEU A 505 19.92 3.08 -12.27
C LEU A 505 19.72 4.58 -12.42
N MET A 506 18.70 5.12 -11.76
CA MET A 506 18.58 6.56 -11.51
C MET A 506 18.74 6.82 -10.02
N ALA A 507 19.60 7.77 -9.63
CA ALA A 507 19.80 8.13 -8.24
C ALA A 507 19.84 9.65 -8.07
N GLY A 508 19.34 10.16 -6.96
CA GLY A 508 19.37 11.60 -6.72
C GLY A 508 18.90 11.96 -5.33
N VAL A 509 18.99 13.23 -5.00
CA VAL A 509 18.64 13.81 -3.69
C VAL A 509 17.98 15.16 -3.88
N THR A 510 17.32 15.67 -2.83
CA THR A 510 16.88 17.06 -2.80
C THR A 510 18.02 17.98 -2.35
N ASN A 511 17.99 19.25 -2.74
CA ASN A 511 19.08 20.18 -2.39
C ASN A 511 19.19 20.51 -0.91
N GLY A 512 18.11 20.35 -0.13
CA GLY A 512 18.08 20.56 1.32
C GLY A 512 18.47 19.32 2.13
N ASP A 513 18.72 18.17 1.48
CA ASP A 513 19.11 16.94 2.19
C ASP A 513 20.51 17.03 2.78
N TYR A 514 21.46 17.59 2.02
CA TYR A 514 22.88 17.62 2.35
C TYR A 514 23.55 18.86 1.79
N THR A 515 24.70 19.22 2.37
CA THR A 515 25.51 20.35 1.88
C THR A 515 26.05 20.14 0.47
N THR A 516 26.28 18.88 0.05
CA THR A 516 26.79 18.54 -1.28
C THR A 516 26.12 17.27 -1.81
N ILE A 517 25.89 17.20 -3.13
CA ILE A 517 25.29 16.02 -3.78
C ILE A 517 26.17 14.77 -3.61
N ARG A 518 27.50 14.96 -3.58
CA ARG A 518 28.46 13.87 -3.37
C ARG A 518 28.33 13.28 -1.97
N GLY A 519 28.22 14.13 -0.95
CA GLY A 519 28.01 13.69 0.43
C GLY A 519 26.70 12.93 0.63
N ALA A 520 25.70 13.22 -0.22
CA ALA A 520 24.38 12.62 -0.19
C ALA A 520 24.31 11.22 -0.86
N LEU A 521 25.24 10.91 -1.77
CA LEU A 521 25.18 9.70 -2.61
C LEU A 521 26.40 8.76 -2.42
N PRO A 522 26.85 8.45 -1.20
CA PRO A 522 28.08 7.69 -0.97
C PRO A 522 28.05 6.27 -1.56
N ILE A 523 26.89 5.61 -1.55
CA ILE A 523 26.72 4.27 -2.11
C ILE A 523 26.84 4.28 -3.61
N TRP A 524 26.04 5.12 -4.25
CA TRP A 524 26.08 5.26 -5.68
C TRP A 524 27.51 5.56 -6.16
N LEU A 525 28.24 6.45 -5.46
CA LEU A 525 29.62 6.77 -5.80
C LEU A 525 30.54 5.56 -5.83
N GLN A 526 30.34 4.61 -4.90
CA GLN A 526 31.08 3.36 -4.81
C GLN A 526 30.56 2.32 -5.83
N GLN A 527 29.24 2.22 -6.03
CA GLN A 527 28.59 1.31 -6.99
C GLN A 527 28.98 1.57 -8.45
N ARG A 528 29.57 2.72 -8.75
CA ARG A 528 30.32 2.96 -10.00
C ARG A 528 31.62 2.14 -10.03
N SER A 529 31.54 0.85 -9.73
CA SER A 529 32.66 -0.06 -9.90
C SER A 529 32.93 -0.27 -11.39
N ALA A 530 34.11 -0.78 -11.72
CA ALA A 530 34.44 -1.13 -13.10
C ALA A 530 33.53 -2.23 -13.68
N ASP A 531 32.83 -2.96 -12.81
CA ASP A 531 32.01 -4.12 -13.17
C ASP A 531 30.55 -3.76 -13.43
N TYR A 532 30.06 -2.58 -13.01
CA TYR A 532 28.69 -2.14 -13.29
C TYR A 532 28.58 -1.56 -14.71
N GLN A 533 27.88 -2.26 -15.60
CA GLN A 533 27.82 -1.92 -17.03
C GLN A 533 26.58 -1.12 -17.42
N SER A 534 25.49 -1.18 -16.66
CA SER A 534 24.27 -0.47 -17.01
C SER A 534 24.39 1.04 -16.84
N ASN A 535 23.62 1.77 -17.65
CA ASN A 535 23.58 3.23 -17.58
C ASN A 535 23.10 3.71 -16.21
N GLN A 536 23.79 4.73 -15.70
CA GLN A 536 23.44 5.38 -14.45
C GLN A 536 23.10 6.85 -14.70
N TYR A 537 22.04 7.35 -14.09
CA TYR A 537 21.58 8.74 -14.22
C TYR A 537 21.53 9.39 -12.85
N ILE A 538 22.00 10.64 -12.77
CA ILE A 538 22.00 11.41 -11.53
C ILE A 538 21.13 12.63 -11.66
N TYR A 539 20.40 12.96 -10.60
CA TYR A 539 19.70 14.23 -10.48
C TYR A 539 19.87 14.88 -9.11
N ARG A 540 19.57 16.18 -9.08
CA ARG A 540 19.30 16.93 -7.86
C ARG A 540 17.98 17.67 -8.02
N PHE A 541 17.11 17.57 -7.02
CA PHE A 541 15.83 18.25 -7.00
C PHE A 541 15.86 19.47 -6.08
N SER A 542 15.71 20.67 -6.65
CA SER A 542 15.85 21.94 -5.94
C SER A 542 14.56 22.75 -5.85
N ARG A 543 13.47 22.29 -6.48
CA ARG A 543 12.24 23.07 -6.60
C ARG A 543 11.47 23.20 -5.29
N VAL A 544 11.11 24.44 -4.97
CA VAL A 544 10.24 24.83 -3.85
C VAL A 544 9.11 25.72 -4.40
N PRO A 545 7.85 25.55 -3.98
CA PRO A 545 6.75 26.41 -4.44
C PRO A 545 7.04 27.90 -4.18
N PRO A 546 6.56 28.84 -5.03
CA PRO A 546 7.01 30.24 -4.98
C PRO A 546 6.72 30.92 -3.65
N GLY A 547 5.58 30.60 -3.01
CA GLY A 547 5.23 31.19 -1.72
C GLY A 547 6.12 30.69 -0.59
N TRP A 548 6.74 29.52 -0.73
CA TRP A 548 7.71 28.98 0.23
C TRP A 548 9.13 29.45 -0.07
N ASP A 549 9.47 29.63 -1.34
CA ASP A 549 10.72 30.28 -1.76
C ASP A 549 10.82 31.71 -1.18
N ASP A 550 9.72 32.48 -1.22
CA ASP A 550 9.60 33.80 -0.57
C ASP A 550 9.90 33.76 0.95
N LEU A 551 9.66 32.61 1.60
CA LEU A 551 9.92 32.39 3.03
C LEU A 551 11.35 31.88 3.30
N GLY A 552 12.16 31.68 2.26
CA GLY A 552 13.50 31.13 2.35
C GLY A 552 13.53 29.65 2.70
N LEU A 553 12.46 28.91 2.38
CA LEU A 553 12.41 27.45 2.56
C LEU A 553 13.17 26.76 1.44
N SER A 554 13.87 25.67 1.80
CA SER A 554 14.67 24.87 0.86
C SER A 554 13.95 23.55 0.52
N SER A 555 14.39 22.87 -0.56
CA SER A 555 13.77 21.60 -0.97
C SER A 555 14.13 20.51 0.04
N CYS A 556 13.19 20.23 0.92
CA CYS A 556 13.35 19.31 2.04
C CYS A 556 13.57 17.86 1.61
N HIS A 557 13.92 17.02 2.58
CA HIS A 557 13.93 15.58 2.39
C HIS A 557 12.57 15.04 1.95
N GLY A 558 12.51 14.46 0.75
CA GLY A 558 11.27 13.93 0.16
C GLY A 558 10.36 14.98 -0.49
N CYS A 559 10.79 16.25 -0.59
CA CYS A 559 10.00 17.32 -1.23
C CYS A 559 9.75 17.12 -2.74
N GLU A 560 10.44 16.18 -3.39
CA GLU A 560 10.17 15.78 -4.77
C GLU A 560 8.96 14.84 -4.92
N LEU A 561 8.56 14.13 -3.87
CA LEU A 561 7.48 13.14 -3.95
C LEU A 561 6.11 13.75 -4.28
N PRO A 562 5.72 14.92 -3.73
CA PRO A 562 4.47 15.59 -4.12
C PRO A 562 4.41 15.94 -5.61
N TYR A 563 5.56 16.21 -6.25
CA TYR A 563 5.63 16.43 -7.69
C TYR A 563 5.56 15.10 -8.46
N LEU A 564 6.34 14.10 -8.03
CA LEU A 564 6.40 12.78 -8.68
C LEU A 564 5.05 12.06 -8.68
N PHE A 565 4.28 12.18 -7.61
CA PHE A 565 2.97 11.55 -7.47
C PHE A 565 1.80 12.49 -7.82
N ASN A 566 2.09 13.70 -8.32
CA ASN A 566 1.10 14.74 -8.62
C ASN A 566 0.12 15.00 -7.47
N TYR A 567 0.65 15.10 -6.25
CA TYR A 567 -0.14 15.23 -5.03
C TYR A 567 0.38 16.37 -4.16
N PRO A 568 0.07 17.64 -4.50
CA PRO A 568 0.62 18.81 -3.81
C PRO A 568 0.33 18.84 -2.30
N ALA A 569 -0.78 18.23 -1.87
CA ALA A 569 -1.15 18.15 -0.45
C ALA A 569 -0.12 17.38 0.39
N GLY A 570 0.70 16.52 -0.21
CA GLY A 570 1.80 15.84 0.48
C GLY A 570 2.86 16.81 1.04
N MET A 571 2.99 18.01 0.46
CA MET A 571 3.87 19.05 1.02
C MET A 571 3.39 19.53 2.39
N VAL A 572 2.07 19.56 2.62
CA VAL A 572 1.49 19.94 3.92
C VAL A 572 1.96 18.98 5.01
N GLN A 573 1.94 17.68 4.72
CA GLN A 573 2.44 16.64 5.63
C GLN A 573 3.93 16.82 5.94
N ASN A 574 4.77 17.07 4.92
CA ASN A 574 6.20 17.34 5.12
C ASN A 574 6.44 18.55 6.04
N TYR A 575 5.64 19.61 5.87
CA TYR A 575 5.69 20.80 6.72
C TYR A 575 5.27 20.50 8.16
N LEU A 576 4.16 19.78 8.35
CA LEU A 576 3.66 19.39 9.67
C LEU A 576 4.66 18.50 10.43
N LEU A 577 5.29 17.55 9.73
CA LEU A 577 6.36 16.69 10.25
C LEU A 577 7.67 17.46 10.53
N GLY A 578 7.77 18.72 10.10
CA GLY A 578 8.94 19.55 10.36
C GLY A 578 10.14 19.31 9.49
N LEU A 579 9.93 18.71 8.33
CA LEU A 579 10.98 18.46 7.36
C LEU A 579 11.29 19.71 6.53
N VAL A 580 10.34 20.63 6.43
CA VAL A 580 10.46 21.86 5.63
C VAL A 580 11.05 22.98 6.48
N LEU A 581 12.30 23.33 6.20
CA LEU A 581 13.10 24.29 6.96
C LEU A 581 13.79 25.29 6.03
N THR A 582 14.16 26.44 6.58
CA THR A 582 15.09 27.39 5.96
C THR A 582 16.53 26.89 6.08
N ASP A 583 17.46 27.53 5.35
CA ASP A 583 18.90 27.26 5.49
C ASP A 583 19.46 27.52 6.90
N ALA A 584 18.74 28.31 7.71
CA ALA A 584 19.05 28.54 9.12
C ALA A 584 18.45 27.47 10.05
N TYR A 585 17.91 26.38 9.51
CA TYR A 585 17.21 25.29 10.23
C TYR A 585 16.03 25.79 11.06
N THR A 586 15.33 26.81 10.58
CA THR A 586 14.12 27.35 11.21
C THR A 586 12.88 27.03 10.38
N ARG A 587 11.74 26.84 11.05
CA ARG A 587 10.43 26.74 10.40
C ARG A 587 9.73 28.11 10.45
N PRO A 588 9.48 28.78 9.31
CA PRO A 588 8.77 30.06 9.28
C PRO A 588 7.34 29.92 9.82
N GLN A 589 6.74 31.03 10.26
CA GLN A 589 5.32 31.03 10.61
C GLN A 589 4.46 31.22 9.37
N ILE A 590 3.43 30.40 9.21
CA ILE A 590 2.37 30.60 8.23
C ILE A 590 1.21 31.30 8.94
N GLY A 591 0.78 32.44 8.39
CA GLY A 591 -0.35 33.21 8.93
C GLY A 591 -1.71 32.58 8.58
N ASP A 592 -2.78 33.14 9.14
CA ASP A 592 -4.17 32.81 8.76
C ASP A 592 -4.45 33.36 7.35
N LEU A 593 -4.47 32.47 6.35
CA LEU A 593 -4.67 32.83 4.95
C LEU A 593 -6.13 32.61 4.51
N ASN A 594 -6.87 31.74 5.19
CA ASN A 594 -8.25 31.40 4.87
C ASN A 594 -9.30 32.17 5.72
N ASN A 595 -8.86 33.00 6.67
CA ASN A 595 -9.67 33.81 7.60
C ASN A 595 -10.58 32.98 8.52
N ASN A 596 -10.20 31.76 8.88
CA ASN A 596 -10.97 30.94 9.82
C ASN A 596 -10.60 31.20 11.30
N GLY A 597 -9.67 32.13 11.56
CA GLY A 597 -9.24 32.51 12.90
C GLY A 597 -8.22 31.57 13.54
N VAL A 598 -7.76 30.53 12.82
CA VAL A 598 -6.65 29.67 13.25
C VAL A 598 -5.34 30.41 12.98
N THR A 599 -4.64 30.82 14.05
CA THR A 599 -3.36 31.55 13.97
C THR A 599 -2.27 30.78 14.73
N GLY A 600 -1.01 30.84 14.26
CA GLY A 600 0.15 30.30 15.00
C GLY A 600 1.18 29.55 14.12
N THR A 601 2.26 29.05 14.74
CA THR A 601 3.38 28.35 14.07
C THR A 601 3.00 27.07 13.31
N GLN A 602 1.79 26.55 13.50
CA GLN A 602 1.32 25.33 12.85
C GLN A 602 0.39 25.61 11.66
N GLY A 603 -0.24 26.79 11.56
CA GLY A 603 -1.37 27.00 10.63
C GLY A 603 -2.43 25.89 10.76
N ASP A 604 -3.40 25.86 9.85
CA ASP A 604 -4.10 24.62 9.51
C ASP A 604 -3.57 24.06 8.18
N ALA A 605 -4.01 22.85 7.83
CA ALA A 605 -3.59 22.20 6.58
C ALA A 605 -3.92 23.03 5.32
N ALA A 606 -5.02 23.79 5.34
CA ALA A 606 -5.45 24.62 4.22
C ALA A 606 -4.60 25.90 4.09
N ASP A 607 -4.23 26.53 5.19
CA ASP A 607 -3.31 27.66 5.21
C ASP A 607 -1.91 27.24 4.76
N ILE A 608 -1.42 26.09 5.25
CA ILE A 608 -0.15 25.53 4.79
C ILE A 608 -0.19 25.31 3.29
N TYR A 609 -1.26 24.69 2.78
CA TYR A 609 -1.44 24.46 1.35
C TYR A 609 -1.47 25.78 0.56
N ALA A 610 -2.28 26.74 0.99
CA ALA A 610 -2.41 28.03 0.33
C ALA A 610 -1.08 28.82 0.33
N SER A 611 -0.29 28.72 1.39
CA SER A 611 0.98 29.43 1.54
C SER A 611 2.02 29.03 0.50
N MET A 612 1.95 27.81 -0.03
CA MET A 612 2.85 27.35 -1.10
C MET A 612 2.70 28.17 -2.38
N ARG A 613 1.48 28.67 -2.65
CA ARG A 613 1.10 29.25 -3.94
C ARG A 613 1.45 28.31 -5.10
N TRP A 614 1.20 27.00 -4.91
CA TRP A 614 1.42 25.96 -5.91
C TRP A 614 0.73 26.34 -7.23
N GLY A 615 1.50 26.42 -8.31
CA GLY A 615 1.02 27.05 -9.55
C GLY A 615 1.47 26.34 -10.82
N ALA A 616 1.40 27.08 -11.94
CA ALA A 616 1.68 26.53 -13.27
C ALA A 616 3.09 25.96 -13.43
N GLN A 617 4.10 26.57 -12.79
CA GLN A 617 5.47 26.05 -12.80
C GLN A 617 5.59 24.73 -12.04
N ASP A 618 4.88 24.60 -10.92
CA ASP A 618 4.90 23.37 -10.12
C ASP A 618 4.17 22.22 -10.83
N MET A 619 3.04 22.54 -11.47
CA MET A 619 2.33 21.59 -12.34
C MET A 619 3.20 21.14 -13.52
N ALA A 620 3.94 22.06 -14.16
CA ALA A 620 4.86 21.71 -15.23
C ALA A 620 6.03 20.86 -14.74
N MET A 621 6.57 21.15 -13.55
CA MET A 621 7.62 20.34 -12.94
C MET A 621 7.11 18.94 -12.57
N ALA A 622 5.90 18.83 -12.00
CA ALA A 622 5.26 17.54 -11.72
C ALA A 622 5.07 16.71 -13.00
N ASP A 623 4.56 17.34 -14.06
CA ASP A 623 4.42 16.69 -15.37
C ASP A 623 5.75 16.18 -15.93
N LEU A 624 6.80 17.00 -15.81
CA LEU A 624 8.15 16.65 -16.23
C LEU A 624 8.71 15.46 -15.43
N LEU A 625 8.63 15.50 -14.09
CA LEU A 625 9.11 14.39 -13.23
C LEU A 625 8.38 13.10 -13.57
N MET A 626 7.05 13.12 -13.65
CA MET A 626 6.28 11.93 -14.02
C MET A 626 6.69 11.40 -15.41
N THR A 627 6.94 12.30 -16.36
CA THR A 627 7.39 11.92 -17.71
C THR A 627 8.78 11.29 -17.69
N GLN A 628 9.74 11.86 -16.96
CA GLN A 628 11.11 11.32 -16.88
C GLN A 628 11.14 9.96 -16.16
N TRP A 629 10.42 9.82 -15.05
CA TRP A 629 10.34 8.56 -14.29
C TRP A 629 9.66 7.46 -15.11
N SER A 630 8.57 7.76 -15.80
CA SER A 630 7.89 6.79 -16.67
C SER A 630 8.69 6.44 -17.92
N ASN A 631 9.43 7.39 -18.52
CA ASN A 631 10.35 7.11 -19.62
C ASN A 631 11.49 6.20 -19.19
N PHE A 632 12.06 6.45 -18.01
CA PHE A 632 13.04 5.56 -17.41
C PHE A 632 12.45 4.19 -17.18
N ALA A 633 11.26 4.08 -16.58
CA ALA A 633 10.62 2.78 -16.36
C ALA A 633 10.41 2.01 -17.69
N ARG A 634 9.99 2.73 -18.74
CA ARG A 634 9.75 2.15 -20.07
C ARG A 634 11.03 1.68 -20.76
N THR A 635 12.11 2.45 -20.70
CA THR A 635 13.26 2.31 -21.61
C THR A 635 14.63 2.17 -20.93
N GLY A 636 14.74 2.53 -19.65
CA GLY A 636 16.03 2.69 -18.96
C GLY A 636 16.72 4.03 -19.27
N ASP A 637 16.04 4.95 -19.94
CA ASP A 637 16.50 6.31 -20.26
C ASP A 637 15.43 7.33 -19.82
N PRO A 638 15.75 8.27 -18.90
CA PRO A 638 14.80 9.26 -18.40
C PRO A 638 14.62 10.46 -19.35
N SER A 639 15.32 10.50 -20.49
CA SER A 639 15.21 11.59 -21.46
C SER A 639 13.77 11.83 -21.91
N THR A 640 13.41 13.09 -22.18
CA THR A 640 12.15 13.46 -22.82
C THR A 640 12.40 13.84 -24.28
N GLU A 641 11.34 14.07 -25.05
CA GLU A 641 11.45 14.53 -26.45
C GLU A 641 12.25 15.84 -26.59
N THR A 642 12.21 16.69 -25.56
CA THR A 642 12.81 18.02 -25.59
C THR A 642 14.03 18.17 -24.67
N LEU A 643 14.29 17.22 -23.78
CA LEU A 643 15.36 17.28 -22.79
C LEU A 643 16.11 15.94 -22.74
N ALA A 644 17.29 15.92 -23.35
CA ALA A 644 18.20 14.78 -23.26
C ALA A 644 18.83 14.71 -21.87
N TRP A 645 18.80 13.54 -21.27
CA TRP A 645 19.43 13.26 -19.98
C TRP A 645 20.64 12.36 -20.22
N THR A 646 21.84 12.93 -20.13
CA THR A 646 23.06 12.17 -20.40
C THR A 646 23.38 11.22 -19.25
N PRO A 647 23.68 9.93 -19.50
CA PRO A 647 24.18 9.03 -18.47
C PRO A 647 25.44 9.60 -17.81
N TYR A 648 25.53 9.42 -16.50
CA TYR A 648 26.68 9.86 -15.71
C TYR A 648 27.95 9.09 -16.11
N SER A 649 29.06 9.79 -16.23
CA SER A 649 30.41 9.22 -16.21
C SER A 649 31.35 10.16 -15.45
N LEU A 650 32.44 9.62 -14.91
CA LEU A 650 33.46 10.45 -14.25
C LEU A 650 34.03 11.55 -15.17
N ALA A 651 34.03 11.32 -16.49
CA ALA A 651 34.56 12.25 -17.46
C ALA A 651 33.60 13.41 -17.78
N ASN A 652 32.28 13.15 -17.80
CA ASN A 652 31.28 14.18 -18.10
C ASN A 652 30.73 14.89 -16.85
N ASP A 653 30.81 14.23 -15.69
CA ASP A 653 30.26 14.66 -14.41
C ASP A 653 28.80 15.16 -14.48
N ALA A 654 28.00 14.57 -15.37
CA ALA A 654 26.71 15.11 -15.77
C ALA A 654 25.60 14.76 -14.75
N LEU A 655 24.84 15.77 -14.30
CA LEU A 655 23.65 15.58 -13.46
C LEU A 655 22.47 16.40 -13.99
N MET A 656 21.25 15.88 -13.84
CA MET A 656 20.03 16.63 -14.13
C MET A 656 19.64 17.48 -12.92
N GLU A 657 19.64 18.79 -13.09
CA GLU A 657 19.12 19.71 -12.09
C GLU A 657 17.64 19.94 -12.36
N HIS A 658 16.76 19.65 -11.42
CA HIS A 658 15.38 20.15 -11.41
C HIS A 658 15.36 21.43 -10.57
N GLY A 659 15.59 22.56 -11.25
CA GLY A 659 15.90 23.84 -10.63
C GLY A 659 14.72 24.50 -9.91
N ASN A 660 15.06 25.35 -8.94
CA ASN A 660 14.07 26.13 -8.21
C ASN A 660 13.35 27.19 -9.07
N ASP A 661 13.99 27.62 -10.15
CA ASP A 661 13.39 28.49 -11.17
C ASP A 661 12.31 27.80 -12.03
N GLY A 662 12.04 26.51 -11.77
CA GLY A 662 11.07 25.72 -12.52
C GLY A 662 11.62 25.15 -13.82
N VAL A 663 12.93 25.23 -14.06
CA VAL A 663 13.59 24.71 -15.25
C VAL A 663 14.41 23.47 -14.90
N ALA A 664 14.33 22.44 -15.73
CA ALA A 664 15.23 21.30 -15.65
C ALA A 664 16.35 21.39 -16.69
N ALA A 665 17.59 21.15 -16.29
CA ALA A 665 18.74 21.24 -17.17
C ALA A 665 19.87 20.28 -16.79
N MET A 666 20.61 19.80 -17.78
CA MET A 666 21.87 19.11 -17.54
C MET A 666 22.91 20.10 -17.02
N THR A 667 23.52 19.75 -15.90
CA THR A 667 24.60 20.51 -15.25
C THR A 667 25.75 19.57 -14.89
N THR A 668 26.77 20.09 -14.22
CA THR A 668 27.87 19.34 -13.62
C THR A 668 28.00 19.70 -12.15
N GLY A 669 28.72 18.90 -11.36
CA GLY A 669 28.94 19.20 -9.95
C GLY A 669 28.70 18.03 -8.99
N VAL A 670 28.81 16.79 -9.49
CA VAL A 670 28.91 15.61 -8.62
C VAL A 670 30.36 15.41 -8.16
N ALA A 671 31.32 15.84 -8.98
CA ALA A 671 32.72 15.97 -8.61
C ALA A 671 32.96 17.38 -8.04
N GLU A 672 33.27 17.49 -6.74
CA GLU A 672 33.94 18.70 -6.26
C GLU A 672 35.37 18.70 -6.79
N THR A 673 35.90 19.90 -7.09
CA THR A 673 37.32 20.05 -7.42
C THR A 673 38.12 19.57 -6.20
N PRO A 674 39.14 18.70 -6.38
CA PRO A 674 39.86 18.08 -5.28
C PRO A 674 40.47 19.06 -4.28
#